data_AF-A0A165Z2D9-F1
#
_entry.id   AF-A0A165Z2D9-F1
#
_cell.length_a   1.000
_cell.length_b   1.000
_cell.length_c   1.000
_cell.angle_alpha   90.00
_cell.angle_beta   90.00
_cell.angle_gamma   90.00
#
_symmetry.space_group_name_H-M   'P 1'
#
loop_
_entity.id
_entity.type
_entity.pdbx_description
1 polymer ?
#
loop_
_entity_poly.entity_id
_entity_poly.type
_entity_poly.pdbx_seq_one_letter_code
_entity_poly.pdbx_strand_id
1 'polypeptide(L)'
;MLVRMMKQRNLPLPRQLPHRKVGIVHVLPHPPYLHAALATNGKNGTAATPKATAARSKSPTPLKPSLKPGAKAAPSPAPKAAPGSAKKTPVKEESESESESEEEDSEEDSDSDDSDEDSSDDDGMTTAQRLQAQRKAEAVERRKKAYEAAVAARNKDDLRSPICCILGHVDTGKTKLLDKIRQTNVQEGEAGGITQQIGATYFPVDAIKQKTQVVNTAGTQEYKIPGLLIIDTPGHESFTNLRSRGSSLCNIAILVVDIMHYLEPQTLESLRLLRDRKTPFIVALNKIDRIYGWEATPDNGFQDSLAKQKPAVQREFADRVQKTILAFAEQGLNSVLYYENKNFARNVSLVPTSAITGEGVPDMIMLLVNLTQQRMSESLMYLSTLECTVLEVKVIEGLGTTIDVVLSNGILHEGDKIVVCGLNGPIITQVRALLTPQPLRELRIKSQYVHHKEVKAALGVKIAAPDLEKAIAGSRLLVCGPDDDEEELAEEVMSDLTSLMESIDKSGRGVCVQASTLGSLEALLDFLKVSKIPVSGIDIGPVHKKNIRRAATMLEKAKELACILCFDVPVDKEAEKLAEEEGIKLFKADIIYHLFDAFTAYNAEITEAKRKDAAPQAVWPCRLKTIAVFAKRDPIILGVDILDGTLRVGTPLCVVKVDPVTQKKEIIDLGKITSLEINHKSMELVKKSQAGGGVAVKIESAVYQSTKMFGRHFDDKDEIVSHITRQSIDVLKSSFKEDVSMEEWHLIKALKPVRAL
;
A
#
# COMPACT_ATOMS: atom_id res chain seq x y z
N MET A 1 10.62 -37.15 14.68
CA MET A 1 10.24 -38.40 15.39
C MET A 1 11.32 -39.48 15.30
N LEU A 2 11.74 -39.90 14.10
CA LEU A 2 12.67 -41.04 13.84
C LEU A 2 13.88 -41.15 14.78
N VAL A 3 14.60 -40.05 15.03
CA VAL A 3 15.80 -40.00 15.88
C VAL A 3 15.54 -40.46 17.33
N ARG A 4 14.31 -40.31 17.83
CA ARG A 4 13.93 -40.72 19.20
C ARG A 4 13.80 -42.24 19.34
N MET A 5 13.47 -42.97 18.27
CA MET A 5 13.34 -44.44 18.29
C MET A 5 14.71 -45.15 18.29
N MET A 6 15.71 -44.60 17.62
CA MET A 6 17.04 -45.24 17.52
C MET A 6 17.77 -45.30 18.87
N LYS A 7 17.59 -44.31 19.76
CA LYS A 7 18.19 -44.31 21.10
C LYS A 7 17.66 -45.38 22.06
N GLN A 8 16.52 -46.03 21.76
CA GLN A 8 15.94 -47.08 22.61
C GLN A 8 16.37 -48.51 22.24
N ARG A 9 17.13 -48.71 21.16
CA ARG A 9 17.50 -50.06 20.66
C ARG A 9 19.00 -50.38 20.66
N ASN A 10 19.82 -49.52 21.24
CA ASN A 10 21.26 -49.75 21.52
C ASN A 10 22.10 -50.27 20.34
N LEU A 11 21.76 -49.84 19.12
CA LEU A 11 22.46 -50.18 17.87
C LEU A 11 23.63 -49.19 17.63
N PRO A 12 24.80 -49.65 17.16
CA PRO A 12 25.97 -48.79 16.98
C PRO A 12 25.86 -47.86 15.77
N LEU A 13 26.31 -46.62 15.93
CA LEU A 13 26.45 -45.67 14.83
C LEU A 13 27.72 -45.97 14.01
N PRO A 14 27.67 -45.93 12.66
CA PRO A 14 28.84 -46.19 11.81
C PRO A 14 29.87 -45.05 11.91
N ARG A 15 31.15 -45.41 11.93
CA ARG A 15 32.28 -44.47 11.99
C ARG A 15 32.59 -43.86 10.62
N GLN A 16 32.94 -42.58 10.59
CA GLN A 16 33.60 -41.93 9.45
C GLN A 16 35.05 -42.43 9.31
N LEU A 17 35.56 -42.52 8.08
CA LEU A 17 36.98 -42.54 7.64
C LEU A 17 37.01 -42.33 6.09
N PRO A 18 38.15 -42.05 5.41
CA PRO A 18 38.30 -40.76 4.74
C PRO A 18 38.45 -40.80 3.20
N HIS A 19 38.63 -39.61 2.60
CA HIS A 19 38.75 -39.36 1.16
C HIS A 19 39.81 -40.19 0.40
N ARG A 20 39.49 -40.50 -0.86
CA ARG A 20 40.48 -40.73 -1.94
C ARG A 20 40.03 -40.01 -3.23
N LYS A 21 41.00 -39.73 -4.12
CA LYS A 21 40.82 -39.09 -5.44
C LYS A 21 40.65 -40.15 -6.55
N VAL A 22 40.43 -39.66 -7.78
CA VAL A 22 40.40 -40.37 -9.09
C VAL A 22 39.05 -41.06 -9.41
N GLY A 23 38.46 -40.92 -10.60
CA GLY A 23 38.84 -40.04 -11.73
C GLY A 23 37.95 -40.14 -12.99
N ILE A 24 37.90 -39.02 -13.71
CA ILE A 24 37.45 -38.73 -15.11
C ILE A 24 37.03 -39.93 -16.01
N VAL A 25 35.86 -39.79 -16.67
CA VAL A 25 35.58 -40.38 -18.00
C VAL A 25 34.85 -39.37 -18.91
N HIS A 26 35.55 -38.96 -19.98
CA HIS A 26 35.10 -38.45 -21.30
C HIS A 26 33.83 -37.60 -21.50
N VAL A 27 34.05 -36.38 -22.00
CA VAL A 27 33.52 -35.91 -23.30
C VAL A 27 34.73 -35.40 -24.12
N LEU A 28 34.71 -35.52 -25.47
CA LEU A 28 35.84 -35.21 -26.36
C LEU A 28 35.72 -33.84 -27.09
N PRO A 29 36.80 -33.28 -27.70
CA PRO A 29 36.89 -31.86 -28.07
C PRO A 29 37.19 -31.58 -29.59
N HIS A 30 37.53 -30.30 -29.89
CA HIS A 30 38.07 -29.72 -31.15
C HIS A 30 37.05 -29.29 -32.25
N PRO A 31 37.42 -28.42 -33.24
CA PRO A 31 38.59 -27.52 -33.36
C PRO A 31 38.27 -26.04 -33.74
N PRO A 32 39.25 -25.11 -33.72
CA PRO A 32 39.14 -23.72 -34.21
C PRO A 32 40.00 -23.39 -35.47
N TYR A 33 39.65 -22.33 -36.21
CA TYR A 33 40.47 -21.63 -37.23
C TYR A 33 40.19 -20.09 -37.12
N LEU A 34 41.17 -19.21 -36.86
CA LEU A 34 42.08 -18.51 -37.81
C LEU A 34 41.36 -17.45 -38.69
N HIS A 35 41.84 -16.20 -38.90
CA HIS A 35 43.14 -15.52 -38.65
C HIS A 35 42.85 -13.98 -38.42
N ALA A 36 43.72 -12.94 -38.34
CA ALA A 36 45.17 -12.67 -38.50
C ALA A 36 45.55 -11.31 -37.79
N ALA A 37 46.72 -10.72 -38.11
CA ALA A 37 47.20 -9.32 -37.85
C ALA A 37 47.40 -8.86 -36.37
N LEU A 38 48.63 -8.80 -35.82
CA LEU A 38 49.73 -7.80 -35.99
C LEU A 38 49.56 -6.51 -35.13
N ALA A 39 50.53 -6.02 -34.33
CA ALA A 39 51.92 -6.48 -34.09
C ALA A 39 52.57 -5.97 -32.77
N THR A 40 53.59 -6.73 -32.30
CA THR A 40 54.80 -6.32 -31.53
C THR A 40 54.79 -5.61 -30.16
N ASN A 41 55.42 -6.29 -29.18
CA ASN A 41 56.39 -5.81 -28.16
C ASN A 41 56.00 -4.80 -27.06
N GLY A 42 56.47 -5.04 -25.82
CA GLY A 42 56.39 -4.03 -24.74
C GLY A 42 57.35 -4.12 -23.54
N LYS A 43 57.28 -5.18 -22.71
CA LYS A 43 58.04 -5.38 -21.44
C LYS A 43 57.79 -4.44 -20.24
N ASN A 44 57.72 -5.08 -19.06
CA ASN A 44 58.15 -4.62 -17.71
C ASN A 44 57.42 -3.45 -17.00
N GLY A 45 57.34 -3.52 -15.65
CA GLY A 45 56.99 -2.36 -14.81
C GLY A 45 56.38 -2.72 -13.44
N THR A 46 57.19 -3.11 -12.46
CA THR A 46 56.76 -3.39 -11.08
C THR A 46 56.33 -2.15 -10.29
N ALA A 47 55.41 -2.37 -9.35
CA ALA A 47 54.88 -1.45 -8.34
C ALA A 47 55.85 -0.47 -7.64
N ALA A 48 55.35 0.72 -7.26
CA ALA A 48 55.48 1.34 -5.92
C ALA A 48 54.96 2.81 -5.88
N THR A 49 54.33 3.20 -4.76
CA THR A 49 54.16 4.58 -4.27
C THR A 49 55.37 4.94 -3.35
N PRO A 50 55.61 6.18 -2.81
CA PRO A 50 54.64 7.26 -2.53
C PRO A 50 55.13 8.76 -2.52
N LYS A 51 54.18 9.65 -2.16
CA LYS A 51 54.33 10.92 -1.38
C LYS A 51 55.11 12.17 -1.91
N ALA A 52 54.33 13.27 -2.01
CA ALA A 52 54.46 14.53 -1.23
C ALA A 52 54.98 15.87 -1.86
N THR A 53 54.07 16.87 -1.80
CA THR A 53 54.25 18.31 -1.44
C THR A 53 55.20 19.25 -2.21
N ALA A 54 54.63 20.33 -2.77
CA ALA A 54 54.87 21.77 -2.43
C ALA A 54 54.35 22.71 -3.55
N ALA A 55 54.20 24.02 -3.28
CA ALA A 55 53.58 24.98 -4.23
C ALA A 55 54.25 26.37 -4.21
N ARG A 56 54.11 27.16 -5.32
CA ARG A 56 53.77 28.61 -5.29
C ARG A 56 53.62 29.29 -6.67
N SER A 57 52.45 29.94 -6.84
CA SER A 57 52.14 31.21 -7.55
C SER A 57 53.16 31.92 -8.48
N LYS A 58 52.67 32.44 -9.63
CA LYS A 58 52.59 33.90 -9.95
C LYS A 58 51.80 34.22 -11.25
N SER A 59 51.37 35.48 -11.38
CA SER A 59 50.71 36.17 -12.51
C SER A 59 51.47 37.50 -12.78
N PRO A 60 51.01 38.62 -13.44
CA PRO A 60 49.74 38.95 -14.14
C PRO A 60 49.77 39.92 -15.38
N THR A 61 48.65 40.03 -16.14
CA THR A 61 48.10 41.26 -16.85
C THR A 61 48.95 42.01 -17.93
N PRO A 62 48.51 43.17 -18.54
CA PRO A 62 47.17 43.81 -18.75
C PRO A 62 46.87 44.31 -20.21
N LEU A 63 45.64 44.80 -20.49
CA LEU A 63 45.35 46.21 -20.90
C LEU A 63 43.83 46.54 -20.95
N LYS A 64 43.44 47.78 -21.35
CA LYS A 64 42.21 48.55 -20.98
C LYS A 64 41.53 49.24 -22.20
N PRO A 65 40.34 49.94 -22.15
CA PRO A 65 39.91 50.95 -21.15
C PRO A 65 38.39 51.04 -20.77
N SER A 66 38.01 52.14 -20.09
CA SER A 66 36.80 52.49 -19.26
C SER A 66 35.64 53.22 -20.00
N LEU A 67 34.41 53.44 -19.46
CA LEU A 67 33.99 54.37 -18.37
C LEU A 67 32.49 54.25 -17.90
N LYS A 68 32.21 54.53 -16.60
CA LYS A 68 31.01 55.14 -15.89
C LYS A 68 29.54 54.79 -16.29
N PRO A 69 28.58 54.71 -15.32
CA PRO A 69 27.71 55.87 -14.96
C PRO A 69 27.21 55.88 -13.47
N GLY A 70 26.17 56.68 -13.13
CA GLY A 70 25.44 56.59 -11.84
C GLY A 70 24.26 57.58 -11.59
N ALA A 71 23.46 57.29 -10.56
CA ALA A 71 22.47 58.12 -9.80
C ALA A 71 21.03 58.43 -10.34
N LYS A 72 20.03 57.98 -9.54
CA LYS A 72 18.68 58.53 -9.17
C LYS A 72 17.77 59.29 -10.17
N ALA A 73 16.48 58.86 -10.27
CA ALA A 73 15.25 59.70 -10.26
C ALA A 73 13.95 58.83 -10.15
N ALA A 74 12.76 59.44 -10.02
CA ALA A 74 11.44 58.79 -9.85
C ALA A 74 10.34 59.44 -10.78
N PRO A 75 9.00 59.25 -10.67
CA PRO A 75 8.19 58.77 -11.81
C PRO A 75 6.94 59.63 -12.20
N SER A 76 6.03 59.05 -13.02
CA SER A 76 4.75 59.59 -13.56
C SER A 76 4.89 60.52 -14.80
N PRO A 77 3.83 60.84 -15.61
CA PRO A 77 2.37 60.69 -15.39
C PRO A 77 1.58 60.04 -16.58
N ALA A 78 0.24 60.19 -16.58
CA ALA A 78 -0.72 59.66 -17.58
C ALA A 78 -1.66 60.74 -18.17
N PRO A 79 -2.42 60.47 -19.27
CA PRO A 79 -3.53 61.31 -19.76
C PRO A 79 -4.94 60.65 -19.70
N LYS A 80 -6.00 61.40 -20.05
CA LYS A 80 -7.44 61.08 -19.85
C LYS A 80 -8.30 61.15 -21.13
N ALA A 81 -9.44 60.44 -21.18
CA ALA A 81 -10.69 60.80 -21.91
C ALA A 81 -11.92 59.97 -21.42
N ALA A 82 -13.15 60.34 -21.82
CA ALA A 82 -14.46 59.80 -21.40
C ALA A 82 -15.46 59.81 -22.62
N PRO A 83 -16.81 59.59 -22.55
CA PRO A 83 -17.74 59.41 -21.40
C PRO A 83 -18.95 58.41 -21.55
N GLY A 84 -19.74 58.25 -20.47
CA GLY A 84 -21.17 57.80 -20.48
C GLY A 84 -21.44 56.33 -20.07
N SER A 85 -22.54 55.96 -19.39
CA SER A 85 -23.63 56.76 -18.76
C SER A 85 -24.37 55.98 -17.63
N ALA A 86 -25.14 56.71 -16.80
CA ALA A 86 -25.98 56.39 -15.61
C ALA A 86 -26.59 54.95 -15.44
N LYS A 87 -26.96 54.45 -14.22
CA LYS A 87 -27.69 55.11 -13.10
C LYS A 87 -27.43 54.50 -11.69
N LYS A 88 -27.48 55.39 -10.68
CA LYS A 88 -28.04 55.28 -9.29
C LYS A 88 -27.83 53.98 -8.46
N THR A 89 -27.13 53.95 -7.30
CA THR A 89 -27.39 54.57 -5.95
C THR A 89 -28.68 54.08 -5.27
N PRO A 90 -28.74 53.70 -3.95
CA PRO A 90 -28.15 54.43 -2.80
C PRO A 90 -26.73 54.10 -2.25
N VAL A 91 -26.61 53.76 -0.94
CA VAL A 91 -25.82 54.53 0.08
C VAL A 91 -25.44 53.64 1.32
N LYS A 92 -24.22 53.67 1.91
CA LYS A 92 -23.60 54.47 3.05
C LYS A 92 -24.33 54.40 4.42
N GLU A 93 -23.75 54.54 5.62
CA GLU A 93 -22.38 54.72 6.22
C GLU A 93 -22.50 54.28 7.73
N GLU A 94 -21.62 53.48 8.35
CA GLU A 94 -20.37 53.81 9.11
C GLU A 94 -20.51 54.61 10.43
N SER A 95 -19.83 54.14 11.51
CA SER A 95 -19.61 54.73 12.86
C SER A 95 -20.86 54.99 13.74
N GLU A 96 -20.92 54.85 15.09
CA GLU A 96 -20.02 54.41 16.20
C GLU A 96 -20.91 54.23 17.49
N SER A 97 -20.55 53.71 18.68
CA SER A 97 -19.32 53.18 19.32
C SER A 97 -19.64 52.40 20.64
N GLU A 98 -18.73 51.49 21.07
CA GLU A 98 -18.49 50.94 22.45
C GLU A 98 -19.53 50.07 23.23
N SER A 99 -19.03 48.94 23.78
CA SER A 99 -19.46 48.22 25.02
C SER A 99 -20.81 47.43 25.01
N GLU A 100 -21.02 46.27 25.67
CA GLU A 100 -20.22 45.37 26.53
C GLU A 100 -20.39 43.86 26.13
N SER A 101 -19.64 42.97 26.79
CA SER A 101 -19.68 41.48 26.88
C SER A 101 -20.81 40.65 26.22
N GLU A 102 -20.43 39.53 25.58
CA GLU A 102 -20.54 38.16 26.12
C GLU A 102 -19.71 37.14 25.28
N GLU A 103 -19.57 35.89 25.74
CA GLU A 103 -18.78 34.83 25.10
C GLU A 103 -19.68 33.84 24.33
N GLU A 104 -19.50 33.71 23.01
CA GLU A 104 -20.09 32.63 22.21
C GLU A 104 -19.01 31.98 21.33
N ASP A 105 -18.82 30.67 21.48
CA ASP A 105 -17.93 29.86 20.64
C ASP A 105 -18.68 29.47 19.36
N SER A 106 -18.06 29.64 18.19
CA SER A 106 -18.72 29.38 16.90
C SER A 106 -18.49 27.94 16.45
N GLU A 107 -19.48 27.06 16.67
CA GLU A 107 -19.54 25.78 15.96
C GLU A 107 -19.90 26.03 14.48
N GLU A 108 -19.06 25.54 13.55
CA GLU A 108 -19.41 25.50 12.12
C GLU A 108 -20.15 24.19 11.84
N ASP A 109 -21.42 24.30 11.43
CA ASP A 109 -22.24 23.18 10.96
C ASP A 109 -21.54 22.40 9.83
N SER A 110 -21.62 21.07 9.88
CA SER A 110 -21.40 20.24 8.69
C SER A 110 -22.38 19.08 8.66
N ASP A 111 -23.45 19.28 7.90
CA ASP A 111 -24.54 18.37 7.53
C ASP A 111 -24.26 16.87 7.76
N SER A 112 -24.93 16.28 8.76
CA SER A 112 -25.25 14.86 8.75
C SER A 112 -26.57 14.66 8.01
N ASP A 113 -26.55 13.95 6.87
CA ASP A 113 -27.76 13.56 6.12
C ASP A 113 -28.67 12.69 7.00
N ASP A 114 -29.63 13.32 7.67
CA ASP A 114 -30.56 12.64 8.59
C ASP A 114 -31.58 11.83 7.78
N SER A 115 -31.29 10.54 7.65
CA SER A 115 -32.04 9.61 6.81
C SER A 115 -33.07 8.87 7.66
N ASP A 116 -34.06 9.62 8.14
CA ASP A 116 -35.30 9.11 8.77
C ASP A 116 -36.13 8.28 7.75
N GLU A 117 -35.69 7.05 7.47
CA GLU A 117 -36.55 6.04 6.84
C GLU A 117 -37.50 5.46 7.91
N ASP A 118 -38.60 6.18 8.13
CA ASP A 118 -39.74 5.86 8.98
C ASP A 118 -40.46 4.57 8.50
N SER A 119 -39.81 3.42 8.75
CA SER A 119 -40.20 2.11 8.23
C SER A 119 -41.34 1.49 9.02
N SER A 120 -42.56 1.93 8.71
CA SER A 120 -43.80 1.50 9.35
C SER A 120 -44.28 0.09 8.92
N ASP A 121 -43.45 -0.94 9.14
CA ASP A 121 -43.76 -2.35 8.83
C ASP A 121 -44.20 -3.15 10.10
N ASP A 122 -45.15 -2.60 10.86
CA ASP A 122 -45.66 -3.24 12.09
C ASP A 122 -46.80 -4.24 11.85
N ASP A 123 -46.52 -5.42 11.28
CA ASP A 123 -47.50 -6.53 11.25
C ASP A 123 -46.87 -7.94 11.17
N GLY A 124 -45.75 -8.17 11.89
CA GLY A 124 -45.08 -9.49 11.89
C GLY A 124 -44.24 -9.89 13.11
N MET A 125 -43.68 -8.95 13.89
CA MET A 125 -42.83 -9.31 15.03
C MET A 125 -43.63 -9.81 16.24
N THR A 126 -43.24 -10.95 16.79
CA THR A 126 -43.81 -11.49 18.03
C THR A 126 -43.54 -10.57 19.23
N THR A 127 -44.36 -10.65 20.26
CA THR A 127 -44.18 -9.87 21.51
C THR A 127 -42.83 -10.12 22.19
N ALA A 128 -42.27 -11.32 22.05
CA ALA A 128 -40.93 -11.65 22.52
C ALA A 128 -39.84 -10.89 21.74
N GLN A 129 -39.93 -10.85 20.40
CA GLN A 129 -38.98 -10.14 19.53
C GLN A 129 -39.05 -8.62 19.77
N ARG A 130 -40.25 -8.03 19.92
CA ARG A 130 -40.39 -6.61 20.25
C ARG A 130 -39.76 -6.27 21.60
N LEU A 131 -39.93 -7.12 22.62
CA LEU A 131 -39.32 -6.93 23.94
C LEU A 131 -37.79 -7.11 23.91
N GLN A 132 -37.27 -8.04 23.09
CA GLN A 132 -35.82 -8.22 22.90
C GLN A 132 -35.21 -7.01 22.17
N ALA A 133 -35.85 -6.50 21.12
CA ALA A 133 -35.43 -5.29 20.41
C ALA A 133 -35.46 -4.04 21.31
N GLN A 134 -36.45 -3.90 22.20
CA GLN A 134 -36.50 -2.82 23.19
C GLN A 134 -35.35 -2.91 24.20
N ARG A 135 -35.07 -4.11 24.74
CA ARG A 135 -33.91 -4.33 25.62
C ARG A 135 -32.58 -4.00 24.95
N LYS A 136 -32.43 -4.38 23.68
CA LYS A 136 -31.25 -4.05 22.86
C LYS A 136 -31.06 -2.55 22.69
N ALA A 137 -32.14 -1.82 22.41
CA ALA A 137 -32.11 -0.36 22.35
C ALA A 137 -31.72 0.25 23.72
N GLU A 138 -32.33 -0.20 24.81
CA GLU A 138 -32.00 0.25 26.17
C GLU A 138 -30.55 -0.08 26.59
N ALA A 139 -30.01 -1.24 26.18
CA ALA A 139 -28.64 -1.66 26.49
C ALA A 139 -27.61 -0.84 25.70
N VAL A 140 -27.82 -0.67 24.39
CA VAL A 140 -26.98 0.19 23.53
C VAL A 140 -27.02 1.64 24.00
N GLU A 141 -28.20 2.18 24.32
CA GLU A 141 -28.35 3.53 24.83
C GLU A 141 -27.68 3.70 26.21
N ARG A 142 -27.75 2.69 27.09
CA ARG A 142 -27.05 2.67 28.38
C ARG A 142 -25.53 2.64 28.21
N ARG A 143 -24.99 1.84 27.29
CA ARG A 143 -23.55 1.83 26.97
C ARG A 143 -23.11 3.17 26.36
N LYS A 144 -23.93 3.76 25.48
CA LYS A 144 -23.67 5.09 24.90
C LYS A 144 -23.62 6.17 25.98
N LYS A 145 -24.63 6.22 26.87
CA LYS A 145 -24.66 7.12 28.04
C LYS A 145 -23.50 6.89 29.01
N ALA A 146 -23.07 5.64 29.20
CA ALA A 146 -21.90 5.31 30.02
C ALA A 146 -20.58 5.77 29.36
N TYR A 147 -20.46 5.68 28.03
CA TYR A 147 -19.33 6.22 27.27
C TYR A 147 -19.33 7.75 27.29
N GLU A 148 -20.48 8.40 27.04
CA GLU A 148 -20.65 9.86 27.14
C GLU A 148 -20.32 10.38 28.55
N ALA A 149 -20.76 9.69 29.60
CA ALA A 149 -20.39 10.00 30.98
C ALA A 149 -18.89 9.79 31.26
N ALA A 150 -18.27 8.74 30.71
CA ALA A 150 -16.83 8.52 30.81
C ALA A 150 -16.02 9.57 30.03
N VAL A 151 -16.54 10.07 28.90
CA VAL A 151 -15.97 11.19 28.12
C VAL A 151 -16.04 12.49 28.92
N ALA A 152 -17.20 12.79 29.52
CA ALA A 152 -17.39 13.98 30.36
C ALA A 152 -16.56 13.92 31.66
N ALA A 153 -16.27 12.72 32.18
CA ALA A 153 -15.43 12.51 33.35
C ALA A 153 -13.91 12.50 33.06
N ARG A 154 -13.48 12.70 31.79
CA ARG A 154 -12.05 12.76 31.43
C ARG A 154 -11.35 13.92 32.13
N ASN A 155 -10.33 13.61 32.91
CA ASN A 155 -9.49 14.62 33.57
C ASN A 155 -8.19 14.83 32.78
N LYS A 156 -7.80 16.09 32.54
CA LYS A 156 -6.53 16.45 31.88
C LYS A 156 -5.29 16.02 32.68
N ASP A 157 -5.44 15.67 33.97
CA ASP A 157 -4.38 15.20 34.86
C ASP A 157 -4.40 13.67 35.19
N ASP A 158 -5.44 12.87 34.83
CA ASP A 158 -5.35 11.38 34.85
C ASP A 158 -5.08 10.87 33.43
N LEU A 159 -3.80 10.90 33.04
CA LEU A 159 -3.34 10.41 31.75
C LEU A 159 -2.97 8.92 31.82
N ARG A 160 -3.43 8.13 30.85
CA ARG A 160 -2.92 6.76 30.64
C ARG A 160 -1.53 6.78 29.99
N SER A 161 -0.80 5.68 30.11
CA SER A 161 0.46 5.50 29.38
C SER A 161 0.22 5.54 27.86
N PRO A 162 0.94 6.40 27.10
CA PRO A 162 0.89 6.36 25.64
C PRO A 162 1.39 5.03 25.09
N ILE A 163 0.77 4.60 23.99
CA ILE A 163 1.12 3.39 23.26
C ILE A 163 1.95 3.80 22.04
N CYS A 164 3.15 3.24 21.92
CA CYS A 164 4.16 3.63 20.95
C CYS A 164 4.58 2.45 20.06
N CYS A 165 4.57 2.62 18.74
CA CYS A 165 5.07 1.61 17.80
C CYS A 165 6.56 1.86 17.52
N ILE A 166 7.34 0.81 17.22
CA ILE A 166 8.66 0.94 16.58
C ILE A 166 8.62 0.32 15.17
N LEU A 167 9.11 1.04 14.17
CA LEU A 167 9.01 0.72 12.74
C LEU A 167 10.34 0.95 12.00
N GLY A 168 10.43 0.53 10.73
CA GLY A 168 11.63 0.66 9.89
C GLY A 168 12.21 -0.66 9.38
N HIS A 169 13.18 -0.60 8.47
CA HIS A 169 13.75 -1.74 7.72
C HIS A 169 14.45 -2.82 8.60
N VAL A 170 14.79 -3.95 7.97
CA VAL A 170 15.64 -5.01 8.53
C VAL A 170 16.97 -4.40 9.00
N ASP A 171 17.56 -4.95 10.06
CA ASP A 171 18.85 -4.54 10.63
C ASP A 171 19.02 -3.06 11.03
N THR A 172 18.04 -2.15 10.87
CA THR A 172 18.14 -0.75 11.32
C THR A 172 18.29 -0.62 12.84
N GLY A 173 17.96 -1.68 13.58
CA GLY A 173 18.31 -1.85 15.00
C GLY A 173 17.15 -1.69 15.98
N LYS A 174 15.88 -1.70 15.52
CA LYS A 174 14.66 -1.62 16.37
C LYS A 174 14.75 -2.42 17.67
N THR A 175 14.88 -3.75 17.56
CA THR A 175 14.95 -4.68 18.69
C THR A 175 16.10 -4.35 19.64
N LYS A 176 17.28 -4.00 19.08
CA LYS A 176 18.47 -3.65 19.87
C LYS A 176 18.34 -2.31 20.59
N LEU A 177 17.63 -1.35 19.99
CA LEU A 177 17.31 -0.06 20.60
C LEU A 177 16.39 -0.26 21.81
N LEU A 178 15.35 -1.08 21.69
CA LEU A 178 14.48 -1.44 22.82
C LEU A 178 15.22 -2.25 23.89
N ASP A 179 16.08 -3.19 23.50
CA ASP A 179 16.97 -3.93 24.40
C ASP A 179 17.88 -3.00 25.22
N LYS A 180 18.46 -1.96 24.60
CA LYS A 180 19.26 -0.94 25.27
C LYS A 180 18.45 -0.07 26.23
N ILE A 181 17.16 0.16 25.97
CA ILE A 181 16.26 0.81 26.93
C ILE A 181 15.95 -0.16 28.10
N ARG A 182 15.54 -1.40 27.81
CA ARG A 182 15.21 -2.45 28.78
C ARG A 182 16.39 -2.93 29.65
N GLN A 183 17.63 -2.76 29.17
CA GLN A 183 18.81 -3.45 29.68
C GLN A 183 18.72 -4.98 29.52
N THR A 184 18.19 -5.45 28.38
CA THR A 184 18.04 -6.86 28.01
C THR A 184 18.78 -7.20 26.70
N ASN A 185 18.92 -8.49 26.40
CA ASN A 185 19.31 -8.99 25.07
C ASN A 185 18.22 -9.96 24.54
N VAL A 186 17.04 -9.45 24.19
CA VAL A 186 15.98 -10.21 23.51
C VAL A 186 16.44 -10.67 22.14
N GLN A 187 17.11 -9.79 21.37
CA GLN A 187 17.51 -10.10 19.98
C GLN A 187 18.40 -11.36 19.88
N GLU A 188 19.26 -11.61 20.87
CA GLU A 188 20.16 -12.77 20.90
C GLU A 188 19.43 -14.09 21.19
N GLY A 189 18.18 -14.02 21.68
CA GLY A 189 17.30 -15.17 21.88
C GLY A 189 16.41 -15.51 20.68
N GLU A 190 16.34 -14.66 19.66
CA GLU A 190 15.49 -14.88 18.49
C GLU A 190 16.21 -15.68 17.39
N ALA A 191 15.46 -16.55 16.70
CA ALA A 191 16.02 -17.43 15.68
C ALA A 191 16.59 -16.63 14.50
N GLY A 192 17.91 -16.65 14.32
CA GLY A 192 18.62 -15.87 13.32
C GLY A 192 18.89 -14.41 13.70
N GLY A 193 18.62 -13.99 14.95
CA GLY A 193 18.82 -12.61 15.41
C GLY A 193 17.82 -11.60 14.84
N ILE A 194 16.74 -12.08 14.22
CA ILE A 194 15.67 -11.27 13.63
C ILE A 194 14.38 -11.38 14.45
N THR A 195 13.66 -10.28 14.61
CA THR A 195 12.34 -10.28 15.23
C THR A 195 11.29 -10.84 14.27
N GLN A 196 10.51 -11.80 14.77
CA GLN A 196 9.49 -12.55 14.01
C GLN A 196 8.08 -12.47 14.64
N GLN A 197 7.98 -12.05 15.90
CA GLN A 197 6.72 -11.88 16.63
C GLN A 197 6.53 -10.42 17.02
N ILE A 198 5.26 -10.01 17.16
CA ILE A 198 4.92 -8.76 17.84
C ILE A 198 5.05 -8.96 19.36
N GLY A 199 5.39 -7.91 20.08
CA GLY A 199 5.43 -7.95 21.54
C GLY A 199 5.37 -6.57 22.15
N ALA A 200 5.02 -6.50 23.43
CA ALA A 200 4.84 -5.27 24.16
C ALA A 200 5.73 -5.22 25.41
N THR A 201 6.39 -4.08 25.62
CA THR A 201 7.20 -3.78 26.80
C THR A 201 6.63 -2.57 27.53
N TYR A 202 6.32 -2.70 28.82
CA TYR A 202 5.94 -1.58 29.66
C TYR A 202 7.15 -0.97 30.37
N PHE A 203 7.34 0.34 30.19
CA PHE A 203 8.35 1.14 30.88
C PHE A 203 7.67 2.03 31.91
N PRO A 204 7.80 1.78 33.23
CA PRO A 204 7.23 2.64 34.25
C PRO A 204 7.95 3.99 34.29
N VAL A 205 7.25 5.04 34.74
CA VAL A 205 7.76 6.42 34.76
C VAL A 205 9.10 6.59 35.48
N ASP A 206 9.39 5.78 36.50
CA ASP A 206 10.66 5.89 37.23
C ASP A 206 11.86 5.33 36.46
N ALA A 207 11.66 4.29 35.63
CA ALA A 207 12.68 3.83 34.69
C ALA A 207 12.90 4.86 33.56
N ILE A 208 11.84 5.56 33.14
CA ILE A 208 11.92 6.68 32.20
C ILE A 208 12.78 7.80 32.82
N LYS A 209 12.41 8.30 34.02
CA LYS A 209 13.16 9.34 34.76
C LYS A 209 14.65 9.00 34.90
N GLN A 210 14.97 7.76 35.26
CA GLN A 210 16.35 7.28 35.39
C GLN A 210 17.11 7.34 34.04
N LYS A 211 16.48 6.89 32.95
CA LYS A 211 17.07 6.90 31.59
C LYS A 211 17.23 8.32 31.03
N THR A 212 16.36 9.25 31.38
CA THR A 212 16.39 10.65 30.92
C THR A 212 17.22 11.59 31.80
N GLN A 213 17.74 11.13 32.96
CA GLN A 213 18.41 11.98 33.94
C GLN A 213 19.59 12.77 33.36
N VAL A 214 20.34 12.19 32.42
CA VAL A 214 21.51 12.83 31.77
C VAL A 214 21.17 14.00 30.85
N VAL A 215 19.92 14.11 30.37
CA VAL A 215 19.43 15.26 29.58
C VAL A 215 18.51 16.18 30.38
N ASN A 216 18.00 15.72 31.54
CA ASN A 216 17.22 16.52 32.49
C ASN A 216 18.11 17.15 33.58
N THR A 217 19.26 17.71 33.22
CA THR A 217 20.30 18.18 34.16
C THR A 217 19.81 19.28 35.11
N ALA A 218 18.79 20.05 34.70
CA ALA A 218 18.14 21.08 35.52
C ALA A 218 17.03 20.53 36.46
N GLY A 219 16.61 19.27 36.28
CA GLY A 219 15.52 18.65 37.05
C GLY A 219 14.11 19.16 36.73
N THR A 220 13.97 20.10 35.78
CA THR A 220 12.72 20.83 35.50
C THR A 220 11.68 20.06 34.69
N GLN A 221 12.00 18.89 34.13
CA GLN A 221 11.03 18.09 33.39
C GLN A 221 9.95 17.51 34.33
N GLU A 222 8.70 17.94 34.14
CA GLU A 222 7.51 17.28 34.68
C GLU A 222 7.20 16.01 33.87
N TYR A 223 6.73 14.95 34.54
CA TYR A 223 6.29 13.69 33.92
C TYR A 223 4.84 13.43 34.33
N LYS A 224 3.88 13.74 33.44
CA LYS A 224 2.45 13.55 33.72
C LYS A 224 1.92 12.15 33.38
N ILE A 225 2.66 11.38 32.58
CA ILE A 225 2.28 10.01 32.17
C ILE A 225 2.83 8.96 33.16
N PRO A 226 2.07 7.89 33.50
CA PRO A 226 2.49 6.85 34.45
C PRO A 226 3.52 5.87 33.88
N GLY A 227 3.76 5.91 32.57
CA GLY A 227 4.75 5.09 31.87
C GLY A 227 4.65 5.25 30.36
N LEU A 228 5.27 4.33 29.64
CA LEU A 228 5.26 4.23 28.18
C LEU A 228 5.13 2.75 27.79
N LEU A 229 4.12 2.40 26.99
CA LEU A 229 3.98 1.06 26.44
C LEU A 229 4.56 1.06 25.02
N ILE A 230 5.67 0.34 24.78
CA ILE A 230 6.24 0.22 23.44
C ILE A 230 5.95 -1.16 22.85
N ILE A 231 5.38 -1.17 21.64
CA ILE A 231 5.15 -2.36 20.82
C ILE A 231 6.35 -2.53 19.88
N ASP A 232 7.09 -3.63 20.03
CA ASP A 232 8.15 -4.03 19.10
C ASP A 232 7.52 -4.68 17.86
N THR A 233 7.96 -4.29 16.66
CA THR A 233 7.46 -4.87 15.41
C THR A 233 8.58 -5.43 14.52
N PRO A 234 8.35 -6.58 13.87
CA PRO A 234 9.32 -7.22 13.01
C PRO A 234 9.62 -6.41 11.73
N GLY A 235 10.92 -6.31 11.40
CA GLY A 235 11.40 -5.56 10.23
C GLY A 235 11.40 -6.30 8.90
N HIS A 236 11.29 -7.63 8.90
CA HIS A 236 11.32 -8.42 7.67
C HIS A 236 10.00 -8.27 6.89
N GLU A 237 10.10 -8.22 5.57
CA GLU A 237 9.01 -7.82 4.66
C GLU A 237 7.73 -8.66 4.88
N SER A 238 7.88 -9.98 4.98
CA SER A 238 6.81 -10.96 5.26
C SER A 238 5.97 -10.69 6.52
N PHE A 239 6.39 -9.80 7.42
CA PHE A 239 5.62 -9.44 8.61
C PHE A 239 4.88 -8.09 8.50
N THR A 240 4.52 -7.69 7.27
CA THR A 240 3.69 -6.50 6.97
C THR A 240 2.48 -6.38 7.91
N ASN A 241 1.84 -7.50 8.21
CA ASN A 241 0.65 -7.55 9.08
C ASN A 241 0.91 -7.19 10.53
N LEU A 242 2.10 -7.47 11.05
CA LEU A 242 2.49 -7.09 12.41
C LEU A 242 2.90 -5.62 12.48
N ARG A 243 3.46 -5.04 11.40
CA ARG A 243 3.63 -3.58 11.26
C ARG A 243 2.28 -2.86 11.16
N SER A 244 1.33 -3.39 10.38
CA SER A 244 -0.04 -2.86 10.31
C SER A 244 -0.72 -2.88 11.69
N ARG A 245 -0.77 -4.03 12.38
CA ARG A 245 -1.43 -4.16 13.69
C ARG A 245 -0.76 -3.36 14.81
N GLY A 246 0.57 -3.23 14.78
CA GLY A 246 1.28 -2.31 15.68
C GLY A 246 0.93 -0.84 15.41
N SER A 247 0.86 -0.44 14.14
CA SER A 247 0.54 0.94 13.75
C SER A 247 -0.88 1.38 14.10
N SER A 248 -1.91 0.52 13.99
CA SER A 248 -3.30 0.91 14.30
C SER A 248 -3.56 1.17 15.79
N LEU A 249 -2.82 0.49 16.67
CA LEU A 249 -3.03 0.57 18.13
C LEU A 249 -2.19 1.65 18.82
N CYS A 250 -1.28 2.31 18.10
CA CYS A 250 -0.32 3.24 18.69
C CYS A 250 -0.75 4.69 18.50
N ASN A 251 -0.62 5.46 19.58
CA ASN A 251 -0.87 6.89 19.57
C ASN A 251 0.29 7.65 18.88
N ILE A 252 1.52 7.12 18.98
CA ILE A 252 2.73 7.68 18.37
C ILE A 252 3.65 6.55 17.84
N ALA A 253 4.59 6.84 16.96
CA ALA A 253 5.58 5.87 16.50
C ALA A 253 7.04 6.39 16.48
N ILE A 254 7.98 5.45 16.53
CA ILE A 254 9.42 5.65 16.33
C ILE A 254 9.80 4.95 15.02
N LEU A 255 10.18 5.70 14.00
CA LEU A 255 10.73 5.16 12.76
C LEU A 255 12.25 5.05 12.88
N VAL A 256 12.80 3.83 12.92
CA VAL A 256 14.23 3.58 13.07
C VAL A 256 14.91 3.49 11.70
N VAL A 257 15.79 4.46 11.42
CA VAL A 257 16.49 4.67 10.14
C VAL A 257 17.99 4.50 10.37
N ASP A 258 18.69 3.77 9.51
CA ASP A 258 20.16 3.64 9.59
C ASP A 258 20.84 4.88 8.97
N ILE A 259 21.63 5.63 9.74
CA ILE A 259 22.38 6.80 9.25
C ILE A 259 23.44 6.47 8.18
N MET A 260 23.70 5.18 7.96
CA MET A 260 24.61 4.67 6.93
C MET A 260 23.90 4.38 5.59
N HIS A 261 22.59 4.12 5.58
CA HIS A 261 21.84 3.68 4.40
C HIS A 261 20.58 4.51 4.06
N TYR A 262 20.12 5.38 4.97
CA TYR A 262 18.97 6.27 4.78
C TYR A 262 17.63 5.50 4.60
N LEU A 263 16.81 5.85 3.62
CA LEU A 263 15.47 5.26 3.44
C LEU A 263 15.49 3.98 2.59
N GLU A 264 15.36 2.84 3.26
CA GLU A 264 15.26 1.50 2.66
C GLU A 264 13.78 1.08 2.43
N PRO A 265 13.46 0.07 1.58
CA PRO A 265 12.10 -0.17 1.09
C PRO A 265 11.04 -0.38 2.19
N GLN A 266 11.33 -1.14 3.23
CA GLN A 266 10.42 -1.39 4.36
C GLN A 266 10.32 -0.18 5.32
N THR A 267 11.27 0.76 5.25
CA THR A 267 11.14 2.09 5.87
C THR A 267 10.18 2.98 5.06
N LEU A 268 10.20 2.90 3.73
CA LEU A 268 9.21 3.56 2.86
C LEU A 268 7.81 2.96 3.01
N GLU A 269 7.70 1.64 3.15
CA GLU A 269 6.46 0.93 3.52
C GLU A 269 5.92 1.44 4.87
N SER A 270 6.77 1.49 5.90
CA SER A 270 6.42 2.03 7.22
C SER A 270 5.94 3.48 7.15
N LEU A 271 6.53 4.31 6.29
CA LEU A 271 6.11 5.70 6.07
C LEU A 271 4.75 5.84 5.38
N ARG A 272 4.34 4.86 4.57
CA ARG A 272 2.98 4.80 4.01
C ARG A 272 1.98 4.45 5.11
N LEU A 273 2.19 3.34 5.83
CA LEU A 273 1.33 2.92 6.95
C LEU A 273 1.08 4.04 7.98
N LEU A 274 2.12 4.81 8.34
CA LEU A 274 1.99 5.96 9.24
C LEU A 274 1.22 7.14 8.64
N ARG A 275 1.38 7.40 7.33
CA ARG A 275 0.67 8.46 6.61
C ARG A 275 -0.81 8.13 6.45
N ASP A 276 -1.11 6.91 6.05
CA ASP A 276 -2.46 6.44 5.73
C ASP A 276 -3.34 6.47 6.99
N ARG A 277 -2.77 6.16 8.16
CA ARG A 277 -3.42 6.30 9.48
C ARG A 277 -3.21 7.65 10.19
N LYS A 278 -2.53 8.60 9.56
CA LYS A 278 -2.18 9.93 10.13
C LYS A 278 -1.43 9.87 11.48
N THR A 279 -0.76 8.75 11.80
CA THR A 279 -0.12 8.50 13.09
C THR A 279 1.09 9.41 13.28
N PRO A 280 1.15 10.25 14.35
CA PRO A 280 2.33 11.05 14.66
C PRO A 280 3.57 10.18 14.87
N PHE A 281 4.75 10.63 14.43
CA PHE A 281 5.99 9.88 14.63
C PHE A 281 7.25 10.75 14.75
N ILE A 282 8.26 10.19 15.39
CA ILE A 282 9.64 10.69 15.39
C ILE A 282 10.55 9.70 14.67
N VAL A 283 11.73 10.16 14.23
CA VAL A 283 12.72 9.31 13.55
C VAL A 283 13.92 9.09 14.46
N ALA A 284 14.19 7.84 14.81
CA ALA A 284 15.43 7.44 15.46
C ALA A 284 16.48 7.16 14.37
N LEU A 285 17.35 8.13 14.14
CA LEU A 285 18.44 8.06 13.16
C LEU A 285 19.64 7.31 13.78
N ASN A 286 19.54 5.99 13.75
CA ASN A 286 20.36 5.06 14.52
C ASN A 286 21.73 4.78 13.87
N LYS A 287 22.62 4.17 14.65
CA LYS A 287 23.98 3.72 14.31
C LYS A 287 25.01 4.84 14.11
N ILE A 288 24.86 5.96 14.83
CA ILE A 288 25.86 7.05 14.84
C ILE A 288 27.27 6.57 15.24
N ASP A 289 27.36 5.49 16.03
CA ASP A 289 28.60 4.80 16.41
C ASP A 289 29.39 4.23 15.22
N ARG A 290 28.78 4.09 14.04
CA ARG A 290 29.43 3.60 12.81
C ARG A 290 30.08 4.71 11.96
N ILE A 291 29.92 5.98 12.34
CA ILE A 291 30.57 7.12 11.68
C ILE A 291 32.09 7.02 11.90
N TYR A 292 32.88 7.28 10.86
CA TYR A 292 34.32 6.97 10.93
C TYR A 292 35.05 7.89 11.92
N GLY A 293 35.58 7.27 12.99
CA GLY A 293 36.28 7.98 14.05
C GLY A 293 35.38 8.58 15.15
N TRP A 294 34.11 8.15 15.22
CA TRP A 294 33.23 8.44 16.38
C TRP A 294 33.85 7.91 17.68
N GLU A 295 33.93 8.77 18.70
CA GLU A 295 34.41 8.42 20.03
C GLU A 295 33.21 8.31 20.97
N ALA A 296 32.79 7.08 21.24
CA ALA A 296 31.57 6.76 21.98
C ALA A 296 31.62 7.20 23.44
N THR A 297 30.57 7.85 23.92
CA THR A 297 30.32 8.16 25.33
C THR A 297 29.03 7.46 25.81
N PRO A 298 29.10 6.26 26.42
CA PRO A 298 27.94 5.41 26.66
C PRO A 298 26.79 6.07 27.44
N ASP A 299 25.56 5.74 27.02
CA ASP A 299 24.28 6.16 27.64
C ASP A 299 24.13 7.69 27.86
N ASN A 300 24.85 8.51 27.09
CA ASN A 300 24.90 9.97 27.19
C ASN A 300 23.89 10.70 26.27
N GLY A 301 23.58 11.97 26.59
CA GLY A 301 22.78 12.85 25.72
C GLY A 301 23.49 13.20 24.41
N PHE A 302 22.76 13.21 23.29
CA PHE A 302 23.38 13.30 21.95
C PHE A 302 24.18 14.59 21.71
N GLN A 303 23.69 15.75 22.14
CA GLN A 303 24.40 17.03 21.92
C GLN A 303 25.78 17.03 22.60
N ASP A 304 25.84 16.56 23.86
CA ASP A 304 27.09 16.42 24.60
C ASP A 304 28.02 15.39 23.96
N SER A 305 27.48 14.28 23.43
CA SER A 305 28.26 13.30 22.66
C SER A 305 28.85 13.91 21.40
N LEU A 306 28.06 14.69 20.64
CA LEU A 306 28.48 15.35 19.40
C LEU A 306 29.52 16.46 19.67
N ALA A 307 29.34 17.24 20.73
CA ALA A 307 30.25 18.32 21.12
C ALA A 307 31.67 17.83 21.45
N LYS A 308 31.80 16.60 21.96
CA LYS A 308 33.08 15.93 22.24
C LYS A 308 33.78 15.41 20.97
N GLN A 309 33.06 15.24 19.86
CA GLN A 309 33.62 14.69 18.62
C GLN A 309 34.57 15.65 17.91
N LYS A 310 35.51 15.09 17.14
CA LYS A 310 36.44 15.86 16.31
C LYS A 310 35.69 16.61 15.18
N PRO A 311 36.12 17.82 14.77
CA PRO A 311 35.49 18.58 13.68
C PRO A 311 35.50 17.92 12.28
N ALA A 312 36.10 16.74 12.12
CA ALA A 312 35.91 15.90 10.93
C ALA A 312 34.65 15.04 11.05
N VAL A 313 34.48 14.36 12.18
CA VAL A 313 33.34 13.50 12.53
C VAL A 313 32.03 14.31 12.54
N GLN A 314 32.06 15.50 13.15
CA GLN A 314 30.90 16.42 13.15
C GLN A 314 30.44 16.81 11.73
N ARG A 315 31.38 16.94 10.78
CA ARG A 315 31.05 17.24 9.37
C ARG A 315 30.56 16.02 8.60
N GLU A 316 31.07 14.82 8.86
CA GLU A 316 30.51 13.58 8.29
C GLU A 316 29.08 13.35 8.81
N PHE A 317 28.85 13.55 10.11
CA PHE A 317 27.51 13.51 10.69
C PHE A 317 26.55 14.50 10.01
N ALA A 318 26.96 15.77 9.85
CA ALA A 318 26.13 16.78 9.18
C ALA A 318 25.80 16.45 7.71
N ASP A 319 26.78 15.94 6.95
CA ASP A 319 26.59 15.47 5.56
C ASP A 319 25.60 14.29 5.47
N ARG A 320 25.69 13.33 6.40
CA ARG A 320 24.72 12.21 6.49
C ARG A 320 23.32 12.68 6.89
N VAL A 321 23.20 13.64 7.81
CA VAL A 321 21.92 14.24 8.19
C VAL A 321 21.29 14.98 7.00
N GLN A 322 22.06 15.76 6.24
CA GLN A 322 21.54 16.44 5.04
C GLN A 322 21.03 15.45 3.97
N LYS A 323 21.71 14.31 3.78
CA LYS A 323 21.25 13.23 2.91
C LYS A 323 19.98 12.54 3.41
N THR A 324 19.87 12.35 4.73
CA THR A 324 18.64 11.87 5.38
C THR A 324 17.48 12.83 5.12
N ILE A 325 17.69 14.14 5.36
CA ILE A 325 16.66 15.18 5.15
C ILE A 325 16.21 15.23 3.70
N LEU A 326 17.15 15.13 2.74
CA LEU A 326 16.82 15.07 1.31
C LEU A 326 15.94 13.85 0.97
N ALA A 327 16.28 12.66 1.47
CA ALA A 327 15.49 11.45 1.23
C ALA A 327 14.06 11.54 1.83
N PHE A 328 13.90 12.16 3.00
CA PHE A 328 12.57 12.46 3.56
C PHE A 328 11.81 13.49 2.71
N ALA A 329 12.48 14.52 2.19
CA ALA A 329 11.87 15.52 1.32
C ALA A 329 11.40 14.94 -0.02
N GLU A 330 12.14 13.97 -0.59
CA GLU A 330 11.71 13.18 -1.77
C GLU A 330 10.42 12.38 -1.50
N GLN A 331 10.17 11.96 -0.26
CA GLN A 331 8.91 11.34 0.16
C GLN A 331 7.82 12.36 0.53
N GLY A 332 8.06 13.66 0.37
CA GLY A 332 7.13 14.74 0.69
C GLY A 332 7.08 15.12 2.18
N LEU A 333 8.12 14.81 2.96
CA LEU A 333 8.18 15.06 4.40
C LEU A 333 9.33 16.03 4.75
N ASN A 334 9.00 17.17 5.33
CA ASN A 334 10.00 18.04 5.96
C ASN A 334 10.54 17.36 7.22
N SER A 335 11.86 17.26 7.35
CA SER A 335 12.51 16.70 8.54
C SER A 335 13.68 17.57 8.99
N VAL A 336 13.87 17.66 10.31
CA VAL A 336 14.83 18.57 10.98
C VAL A 336 15.34 17.87 12.25
N LEU A 337 16.56 18.16 12.68
CA LEU A 337 17.08 17.64 13.96
C LEU A 337 16.20 18.10 15.12
N TYR A 338 15.94 17.23 16.09
CA TYR A 338 14.94 17.47 17.16
C TYR A 338 15.15 18.77 17.95
N TYR A 339 16.40 19.20 18.14
CA TYR A 339 16.76 20.45 18.83
C TYR A 339 16.71 21.71 17.95
N GLU A 340 16.67 21.56 16.62
CA GLU A 340 16.46 22.64 15.65
C GLU A 340 14.97 22.80 15.30
N ASN A 341 14.14 21.81 15.61
CA ASN A 341 12.73 21.79 15.24
C ASN A 341 11.87 22.74 16.09
N LYS A 342 11.44 23.85 15.47
CA LYS A 342 10.52 24.83 16.07
C LYS A 342 9.04 24.56 15.78
N ASN A 343 8.72 23.58 14.93
CA ASN A 343 7.34 23.29 14.51
C ASN A 343 7.11 21.78 14.33
N PHE A 344 6.92 21.10 15.46
CA PHE A 344 6.61 19.68 15.55
C PHE A 344 5.32 19.24 14.82
N ALA A 345 4.45 20.18 14.42
CA ALA A 345 3.23 19.88 13.66
C ALA A 345 3.46 19.83 12.13
N ARG A 346 4.59 20.35 11.61
CA ARG A 346 4.93 20.36 10.17
C ARG A 346 6.24 19.67 9.82
N ASN A 347 7.15 19.52 10.79
CA ASN A 347 8.47 18.96 10.59
C ASN A 347 8.65 17.70 11.45
N VAL A 348 9.07 16.60 10.83
CA VAL A 348 9.44 15.35 11.50
C VAL A 348 10.76 15.54 12.24
N SER A 349 10.79 15.26 13.55
CA SER A 349 12.00 15.34 14.35
C SER A 349 12.92 14.13 14.14
N LEU A 350 14.14 14.39 13.65
CA LEU A 350 15.23 13.44 13.60
C LEU A 350 15.98 13.45 14.94
N VAL A 351 15.98 12.32 15.66
CA VAL A 351 16.79 12.09 16.87
C VAL A 351 17.92 11.13 16.52
N PRO A 352 19.20 11.56 16.51
CA PRO A 352 20.32 10.67 16.26
C PRO A 352 20.56 9.75 17.46
N THR A 353 20.74 8.44 17.22
CA THR A 353 20.88 7.44 18.29
C THR A 353 21.94 6.38 18.01
N SER A 354 22.38 5.70 19.07
CA SER A 354 23.04 4.39 18.99
C SER A 354 22.36 3.38 19.89
N ALA A 355 21.79 2.34 19.27
CA ALA A 355 21.32 1.14 19.96
C ALA A 355 22.45 0.33 20.66
N ILE A 356 23.73 0.62 20.37
CA ILE A 356 24.88 -0.06 20.97
C ILE A 356 25.41 0.75 22.16
N THR A 357 25.79 2.01 21.94
CA THR A 357 26.41 2.85 22.98
C THR A 357 25.36 3.40 23.96
N GLY A 358 24.13 3.64 23.49
CA GLY A 358 23.05 4.29 24.25
C GLY A 358 22.96 5.79 24.01
N GLU A 359 23.86 6.36 23.23
CA GLU A 359 23.88 7.78 22.91
C GLU A 359 22.58 8.19 22.19
N GLY A 360 21.98 9.31 22.61
CA GLY A 360 20.72 9.82 22.06
C GLY A 360 19.45 9.06 22.47
N VAL A 361 19.56 7.91 23.12
CA VAL A 361 18.40 7.20 23.70
C VAL A 361 17.70 8.05 24.79
N PRO A 362 18.42 8.78 25.68
CA PRO A 362 17.79 9.72 26.62
C PRO A 362 16.98 10.81 25.91
N ASP A 363 17.54 11.41 24.85
CA ASP A 363 16.89 12.45 24.05
C ASP A 363 15.62 11.94 23.35
N MET A 364 15.68 10.72 22.80
CA MET A 364 14.53 10.09 22.13
C MET A 364 13.36 9.87 23.10
N ILE A 365 13.64 9.34 24.29
CA ILE A 365 12.62 9.12 25.33
C ILE A 365 12.07 10.47 25.81
N MET A 366 12.95 11.45 26.05
CA MET A 366 12.55 12.80 26.47
C MET A 366 11.63 13.48 25.44
N LEU A 367 11.91 13.31 24.14
CA LEU A 367 11.07 13.85 23.07
C LEU A 367 9.70 13.15 23.01
N LEU A 368 9.64 11.82 23.16
CA LEU A 368 8.37 11.07 23.20
C LEU A 368 7.49 11.50 24.39
N VAL A 369 8.07 11.62 25.58
CA VAL A 369 7.38 12.12 26.79
C VAL A 369 6.82 13.51 26.55
N ASN A 370 7.62 14.44 26.03
CA ASN A 370 7.18 15.81 25.79
C ASN A 370 6.10 15.91 24.69
N LEU A 371 6.25 15.21 23.56
CA LEU A 371 5.24 15.22 22.51
C LEU A 371 3.90 14.64 22.99
N THR A 372 3.94 13.51 23.70
CA THR A 372 2.72 12.87 24.22
C THR A 372 2.02 13.74 25.26
N GLN A 373 2.71 14.23 26.29
CA GLN A 373 2.06 15.01 27.35
C GLN A 373 1.68 16.45 26.95
N GLN A 374 2.34 17.05 25.94
CA GLN A 374 2.04 18.44 25.51
C GLN A 374 1.11 18.54 24.29
N ARG A 375 1.07 17.53 23.41
CA ARG A 375 0.32 17.59 22.13
C ARG A 375 -0.75 16.51 21.98
N MET A 376 -0.80 15.54 22.90
CA MET A 376 -1.69 14.38 22.78
C MET A 376 -2.47 14.10 24.05
N SER A 377 -2.46 15.01 25.03
CA SER A 377 -3.15 14.87 26.33
C SER A 377 -4.61 14.43 26.15
N GLU A 378 -5.35 15.03 25.20
CA GLU A 378 -6.76 14.71 24.92
C GLU A 378 -7.02 13.31 24.36
N SER A 379 -6.05 12.69 23.65
CA SER A 379 -6.14 11.27 23.27
C SER A 379 -5.56 10.32 24.33
N LEU A 380 -4.98 10.87 25.41
CA LEU A 380 -4.33 10.15 26.50
C LEU A 380 -5.04 10.32 27.86
N MET A 381 -6.15 11.07 27.93
CA MET A 381 -7.02 11.07 29.12
C MET A 381 -7.58 9.66 29.34
N TYR A 382 -7.54 9.18 30.57
CA TYR A 382 -8.04 7.86 30.91
C TYR A 382 -9.57 7.77 30.77
N LEU A 383 -10.06 6.70 30.14
CA LEU A 383 -11.46 6.29 30.13
C LEU A 383 -11.68 5.07 31.02
N SER A 384 -12.81 5.03 31.72
CA SER A 384 -13.28 3.87 32.47
C SER A 384 -13.83 2.75 31.58
N THR A 385 -14.33 3.08 30.38
CA THR A 385 -14.82 2.12 29.39
C THR A 385 -13.67 1.26 28.84
N LEU A 386 -13.91 -0.05 28.74
CA LEU A 386 -12.93 -1.00 28.22
C LEU A 386 -12.67 -0.76 26.73
N GLU A 387 -11.42 -0.49 26.37
CA GLU A 387 -10.95 -0.55 24.98
C GLU A 387 -9.80 -1.55 24.94
N CYS A 388 -10.04 -2.71 24.33
CA CYS A 388 -9.08 -3.82 24.29
C CYS A 388 -9.03 -4.45 22.89
N THR A 389 -7.83 -4.77 22.40
CA THR A 389 -7.64 -5.37 21.07
C THR A 389 -6.68 -6.54 21.12
N VAL A 390 -7.02 -7.62 20.40
CA VAL A 390 -6.19 -8.83 20.31
C VAL A 390 -4.96 -8.58 19.43
N LEU A 391 -3.75 -8.69 19.99
CA LEU A 391 -2.50 -8.67 19.23
C LEU A 391 -2.23 -10.00 18.54
N GLU A 392 -2.29 -11.12 19.25
CA GLU A 392 -1.82 -12.42 18.74
C GLU A 392 -2.45 -13.60 19.51
N VAL A 393 -2.60 -14.75 18.86
CA VAL A 393 -3.05 -16.00 19.49
C VAL A 393 -1.85 -16.94 19.65
N LYS A 394 -1.56 -17.39 20.87
CA LYS A 394 -0.39 -18.22 21.20
C LYS A 394 -0.76 -19.41 22.09
N VAL A 395 -0.36 -20.61 21.69
CA VAL A 395 -0.46 -21.82 22.51
C VAL A 395 0.73 -21.90 23.47
N ILE A 396 0.47 -22.07 24.77
CA ILE A 396 1.50 -22.11 25.82
C ILE A 396 1.35 -23.37 26.68
N GLU A 397 2.49 -24.04 26.90
CA GLU A 397 2.63 -25.22 27.75
C GLU A 397 2.08 -24.94 29.17
N GLY A 398 1.05 -25.70 29.57
CA GLY A 398 0.40 -25.59 30.89
C GLY A 398 -0.79 -24.62 30.97
N LEU A 399 -0.89 -23.63 30.08
CA LEU A 399 -2.04 -22.70 30.04
C LEU A 399 -3.09 -23.10 29.00
N GLY A 400 -2.67 -23.73 27.90
CA GLY A 400 -3.50 -23.98 26.72
C GLY A 400 -3.33 -22.86 25.70
N THR A 401 -4.38 -22.53 24.95
CA THR A 401 -4.37 -21.34 24.09
C THR A 401 -4.53 -20.08 24.93
N THR A 402 -3.76 -19.06 24.59
CA THR A 402 -3.77 -17.73 25.21
C THR A 402 -3.85 -16.68 24.12
N ILE A 403 -4.42 -15.52 24.44
CA ILE A 403 -4.34 -14.34 23.57
C ILE A 403 -3.47 -13.27 24.22
N ASP A 404 -2.60 -12.68 23.42
CA ASP A 404 -1.91 -11.44 23.74
C ASP A 404 -2.82 -10.29 23.33
N VAL A 405 -3.09 -9.35 24.24
CA VAL A 405 -3.96 -8.20 24.02
C VAL A 405 -3.26 -6.91 24.43
N VAL A 406 -3.69 -5.80 23.85
CA VAL A 406 -3.38 -4.45 24.35
C VAL A 406 -4.66 -3.88 24.94
N LEU A 407 -4.60 -3.56 26.22
CA LEU A 407 -5.61 -2.78 26.91
C LEU A 407 -5.27 -1.30 26.75
N SER A 408 -6.10 -0.57 26.00
CA SER A 408 -5.94 0.86 25.71
C SER A 408 -6.62 1.74 26.74
N ASN A 409 -7.83 1.38 27.19
CA ASN A 409 -8.60 2.06 28.23
C ASN A 409 -9.40 1.06 29.09
N GLY A 410 -9.87 1.51 30.26
CA GLY A 410 -10.65 0.72 31.21
C GLY A 410 -9.82 -0.24 32.08
N ILE A 411 -10.54 -1.20 32.67
CA ILE A 411 -10.04 -2.21 33.62
C ILE A 411 -10.57 -3.59 33.20
N LEU A 412 -9.75 -4.63 33.34
CA LEU A 412 -10.12 -6.03 33.13
C LEU A 412 -9.78 -6.87 34.36
N HIS A 413 -10.63 -7.83 34.74
CA HIS A 413 -10.49 -8.66 35.95
C HIS A 413 -10.37 -10.16 35.64
N GLU A 414 -9.79 -10.91 36.58
CA GLU A 414 -9.80 -12.37 36.54
C GLU A 414 -11.21 -12.87 36.87
N GLY A 415 -11.82 -13.62 35.95
CA GLY A 415 -13.20 -14.10 36.06
C GLY A 415 -14.20 -13.34 35.17
N ASP A 416 -13.82 -12.24 34.53
CA ASP A 416 -14.67 -11.53 33.58
C ASP A 416 -15.08 -12.45 32.41
N LYS A 417 -16.34 -12.35 31.97
CA LYS A 417 -16.81 -12.95 30.71
C LYS A 417 -16.46 -11.99 29.57
N ILE A 418 -15.76 -12.49 28.56
CA ILE A 418 -15.28 -11.72 27.41
C ILE A 418 -15.87 -12.24 26.11
N VAL A 419 -16.04 -11.33 25.14
CA VAL A 419 -16.52 -11.63 23.79
C VAL A 419 -15.47 -11.17 22.77
N VAL A 420 -15.10 -12.06 21.85
CA VAL A 420 -14.00 -11.87 20.88
C VAL A 420 -14.41 -12.41 19.51
N CYS A 421 -14.01 -11.74 18.42
CA CYS A 421 -14.32 -12.19 17.06
C CYS A 421 -13.57 -13.49 16.73
N GLY A 422 -14.24 -14.46 16.10
CA GLY A 422 -13.67 -15.76 15.76
C GLY A 422 -13.94 -16.22 14.33
N LEU A 423 -13.07 -17.10 13.80
CA LEU A 423 -13.14 -17.64 12.44
C LEU A 423 -14.43 -18.41 12.10
N ASN A 424 -15.19 -18.82 13.12
CA ASN A 424 -16.44 -19.56 13.00
C ASN A 424 -17.65 -18.74 13.51
N GLY A 425 -17.49 -17.44 13.74
CA GLY A 425 -18.41 -16.61 14.51
C GLY A 425 -17.80 -16.19 15.86
N PRO A 426 -18.52 -15.38 16.65
CA PRO A 426 -18.05 -14.81 17.90
C PRO A 426 -17.80 -15.89 18.98
N ILE A 427 -16.81 -15.63 19.83
CA ILE A 427 -16.35 -16.51 20.91
C ILE A 427 -16.66 -15.81 22.23
N ILE A 428 -17.59 -16.37 22.99
CA ILE A 428 -17.93 -15.93 24.35
C ILE A 428 -17.24 -16.89 25.33
N THR A 429 -16.39 -16.37 26.22
CA THR A 429 -15.54 -17.20 27.08
C THR A 429 -15.19 -16.48 28.40
N GLN A 430 -14.71 -17.20 29.42
CA GLN A 430 -14.41 -16.62 30.73
C GLN A 430 -12.89 -16.56 30.99
N VAL A 431 -12.42 -15.39 31.44
CA VAL A 431 -11.01 -15.16 31.81
C VAL A 431 -10.61 -16.05 32.98
N ARG A 432 -9.71 -17.02 32.73
CA ARG A 432 -9.15 -17.91 33.76
C ARG A 432 -7.91 -17.34 34.46
N ALA A 433 -7.16 -16.46 33.78
CA ALA A 433 -6.00 -15.77 34.33
C ALA A 433 -5.64 -14.54 33.50
N LEU A 434 -5.25 -13.46 34.17
CA LEU A 434 -4.58 -12.29 33.58
C LEU A 434 -3.09 -12.34 33.92
N LEU A 435 -2.25 -12.25 32.89
CA LEU A 435 -0.81 -12.46 32.99
C LEU A 435 -0.04 -11.28 32.38
N THR A 436 0.97 -10.77 33.09
CA THR A 436 1.92 -9.79 32.55
C THR A 436 3.35 -10.34 32.60
N PRO A 437 4.28 -9.84 31.76
CA PRO A 437 5.70 -10.00 32.05
C PRO A 437 6.04 -9.21 33.33
N GLN A 438 7.21 -9.47 33.89
CA GLN A 438 7.78 -8.57 34.90
C GLN A 438 8.13 -7.22 34.25
N PRO A 439 8.13 -6.09 35.00
CA PRO A 439 8.51 -4.78 34.47
C PRO A 439 9.86 -4.80 33.74
N LEU A 440 9.99 -3.99 32.67
CA LEU A 440 11.14 -3.97 31.75
C LEU A 440 11.43 -5.28 30.99
N ARG A 441 10.67 -6.37 31.22
CA ARG A 441 10.70 -7.58 30.39
C ARG A 441 9.52 -7.57 29.41
N GLU A 442 9.68 -8.36 28.36
CA GLU A 442 8.74 -8.43 27.25
C GLU A 442 7.97 -9.75 27.22
N LEU A 443 6.72 -9.69 26.76
CA LEU A 443 5.77 -10.81 26.65
C LEU A 443 6.28 -12.03 25.85
N ARG A 444 7.33 -11.86 25.03
CA ARG A 444 8.00 -12.92 24.24
C ARG A 444 8.92 -13.82 25.07
N ILE A 445 9.45 -13.36 26.22
CA ILE A 445 10.47 -14.11 26.99
C ILE A 445 9.80 -15.15 27.91
N LYS A 446 10.19 -16.43 27.79
CA LYS A 446 9.85 -17.47 28.79
C LYS A 446 10.41 -17.08 30.17
N SER A 447 9.57 -16.44 30.97
CA SER A 447 9.84 -15.93 32.32
C SER A 447 8.66 -16.27 33.23
N GLN A 448 8.82 -16.08 34.55
CA GLN A 448 7.69 -16.21 35.47
C GLN A 448 6.74 -15.03 35.26
N TYR A 449 5.56 -15.31 34.69
CA TYR A 449 4.49 -14.32 34.55
C TYR A 449 4.00 -13.87 35.93
N VAL A 450 3.65 -12.59 36.04
CA VAL A 450 2.92 -12.07 37.19
C VAL A 450 1.43 -12.31 36.93
N HIS A 451 0.76 -12.99 37.84
CA HIS A 451 -0.69 -13.16 37.83
C HIS A 451 -1.34 -11.93 38.48
N HIS A 452 -2.39 -11.40 37.85
CA HIS A 452 -3.14 -10.25 38.35
C HIS A 452 -4.62 -10.60 38.53
N LYS A 453 -5.25 -10.01 39.54
CA LYS A 453 -6.70 -10.06 39.73
C LYS A 453 -7.44 -8.96 38.96
N GLU A 454 -6.79 -7.84 38.72
CA GLU A 454 -7.27 -6.68 37.97
C GLU A 454 -6.08 -6.06 37.22
N VAL A 455 -6.33 -5.43 36.06
CA VAL A 455 -5.33 -4.64 35.33
C VAL A 455 -5.96 -3.34 34.80
N LYS A 456 -5.42 -2.17 35.18
CA LYS A 456 -5.79 -0.85 34.60
C LYS A 456 -5.00 -0.61 33.32
N ALA A 457 -5.61 0.07 32.34
CA ALA A 457 -4.95 0.54 31.14
C ALA A 457 -3.81 1.55 31.42
N ALA A 458 -2.81 1.73 30.55
CA ALA A 458 -2.61 1.03 29.27
C ALA A 458 -1.46 0.01 29.36
N LEU A 459 -1.74 -1.25 29.01
CA LEU A 459 -0.83 -2.37 29.26
C LEU A 459 -0.99 -3.50 28.23
N GLY A 460 0.13 -4.16 27.90
CA GLY A 460 0.12 -5.43 27.17
C GLY A 460 -0.11 -6.59 28.13
N VAL A 461 -1.24 -7.29 27.97
CA VAL A 461 -1.70 -8.35 28.87
C VAL A 461 -1.86 -9.65 28.08
N LYS A 462 -1.57 -10.79 28.72
CA LYS A 462 -1.85 -12.12 28.19
C LYS A 462 -3.02 -12.73 28.96
N ILE A 463 -4.05 -13.13 28.23
CA ILE A 463 -5.27 -13.73 28.76
C ILE A 463 -5.25 -15.23 28.48
N ALA A 464 -5.57 -16.05 29.49
CA ALA A 464 -5.90 -17.45 29.32
C ALA A 464 -7.41 -17.66 29.52
N ALA A 465 -8.09 -18.24 28.52
CA ALA A 465 -9.50 -18.61 28.54
C ALA A 465 -9.72 -19.83 27.61
N PRO A 466 -10.79 -20.62 27.76
CA PRO A 466 -11.10 -21.72 26.83
C PRO A 466 -11.54 -21.21 25.45
N ASP A 467 -11.41 -22.09 24.45
CA ASP A 467 -11.90 -21.95 23.05
C ASP A 467 -11.31 -20.78 22.23
N LEU A 468 -10.21 -20.19 22.70
CA LEU A 468 -9.48 -19.10 22.03
C LEU A 468 -8.72 -19.51 20.76
N GLU A 469 -8.68 -20.79 20.38
CA GLU A 469 -7.96 -21.33 19.20
C GLU A 469 -8.35 -20.66 17.87
N LYS A 470 -9.57 -20.09 17.81
CA LYS A 470 -10.15 -19.49 16.59
C LYS A 470 -10.29 -17.97 16.66
N ALA A 471 -9.78 -17.32 17.71
CA ALA A 471 -9.86 -15.87 17.87
C ALA A 471 -9.12 -15.15 16.73
N ILE A 472 -9.70 -14.08 16.20
CA ILE A 472 -9.12 -13.29 15.11
C ILE A 472 -8.28 -12.16 15.73
N ALA A 473 -6.98 -12.16 15.47
CA ALA A 473 -6.12 -11.05 15.85
C ALA A 473 -6.51 -9.76 15.11
N GLY A 474 -6.32 -8.62 15.76
CA GLY A 474 -6.85 -7.32 15.35
C GLY A 474 -8.31 -7.06 15.75
N SER A 475 -9.05 -8.05 16.26
CA SER A 475 -10.43 -7.82 16.72
C SER A 475 -10.50 -7.12 18.09
N ARG A 476 -11.60 -6.38 18.30
CA ARG A 476 -12.00 -5.87 19.61
C ARG A 476 -12.30 -7.03 20.57
N LEU A 477 -11.99 -6.81 21.85
CA LEU A 477 -12.40 -7.65 22.98
C LEU A 477 -13.31 -6.81 23.86
N LEU A 478 -14.54 -7.25 24.06
CA LEU A 478 -15.50 -6.65 24.98
C LEU A 478 -15.62 -7.51 26.24
N VAL A 479 -16.02 -6.89 27.36
CA VAL A 479 -16.43 -7.58 28.59
C VAL A 479 -17.95 -7.53 28.69
N CYS A 480 -18.56 -8.65 29.06
CA CYS A 480 -19.97 -8.76 29.38
C CYS A 480 -20.19 -8.34 30.83
N GLY A 481 -20.86 -7.21 31.06
CA GLY A 481 -21.34 -6.79 32.37
C GLY A 481 -22.54 -7.63 32.84
N PRO A 482 -23.05 -7.36 34.06
CA PRO A 482 -24.12 -8.16 34.68
C PRO A 482 -25.51 -7.93 34.07
N ASP A 483 -25.71 -6.82 33.35
CA ASP A 483 -26.97 -6.46 32.69
C ASP A 483 -26.88 -6.58 31.15
N ASP A 484 -25.73 -7.00 30.60
CA ASP A 484 -25.48 -7.07 29.16
C ASP A 484 -25.94 -8.40 28.56
N ASP A 485 -26.50 -8.38 27.35
CA ASP A 485 -26.84 -9.59 26.61
C ASP A 485 -25.65 -10.12 25.79
N GLU A 486 -25.46 -11.44 25.84
CA GLU A 486 -24.34 -12.14 25.19
C GLU A 486 -24.50 -12.22 23.66
N GLU A 487 -25.73 -12.28 23.14
CA GLU A 487 -26.01 -12.28 21.70
C GLU A 487 -25.79 -10.87 21.10
N GLU A 488 -26.14 -9.82 21.85
CA GLU A 488 -25.91 -8.43 21.44
C GLU A 488 -24.42 -8.07 21.39
N LEU A 489 -23.63 -8.49 22.39
CA LEU A 489 -22.17 -8.36 22.38
C LEU A 489 -21.53 -9.19 21.25
N ALA A 490 -22.08 -10.37 20.96
CA ALA A 490 -21.64 -11.22 19.88
C ALA A 490 -21.85 -10.57 18.51
N GLU A 491 -22.96 -9.86 18.29
CA GLU A 491 -23.16 -9.03 17.10
C GLU A 491 -22.26 -7.78 17.09
N GLU A 492 -22.11 -7.07 18.22
CA GLU A 492 -21.30 -5.84 18.30
C GLU A 492 -19.83 -6.12 17.94
N VAL A 493 -19.25 -7.22 18.43
CA VAL A 493 -17.87 -7.64 18.11
C VAL A 493 -17.71 -8.10 16.65
N MET A 494 -18.80 -8.55 16.01
CA MET A 494 -18.81 -8.92 14.59
C MET A 494 -19.08 -7.72 13.66
N SER A 495 -19.58 -6.59 14.18
CA SER A 495 -19.93 -5.40 13.37
C SER A 495 -18.75 -4.90 12.52
N ASP A 496 -17.54 -4.86 13.07
CA ASP A 496 -16.31 -4.46 12.34
C ASP A 496 -16.11 -5.29 11.05
N LEU A 497 -16.37 -6.60 11.11
CA LEU A 497 -16.26 -7.52 9.99
C LEU A 497 -17.43 -7.35 8.99
N THR A 498 -18.64 -7.10 9.50
CA THR A 498 -19.84 -6.82 8.68
C THR A 498 -19.69 -5.51 7.90
N SER A 499 -19.24 -4.42 8.55
CA SER A 499 -19.00 -3.13 7.86
C SER A 499 -17.91 -3.25 6.79
N LEU A 500 -16.87 -4.05 7.01
CA LEU A 500 -15.90 -4.36 5.96
C LEU A 500 -16.53 -5.16 4.80
N MET A 501 -17.47 -6.08 5.05
CA MET A 501 -18.22 -6.77 4.00
C MET A 501 -19.15 -5.83 3.22
N GLU A 502 -19.75 -4.84 3.88
CA GLU A 502 -20.65 -3.86 3.26
C GLU A 502 -19.91 -2.83 2.40
N SER A 503 -18.63 -2.56 2.71
CA SER A 503 -17.75 -1.68 1.92
C SER A 503 -17.34 -2.24 0.53
N ILE A 504 -17.88 -3.40 0.15
CA ILE A 504 -17.56 -4.16 -1.08
C ILE A 504 -18.70 -4.01 -2.11
N ASP A 505 -18.33 -4.01 -3.40
CA ASP A 505 -19.29 -3.91 -4.49
C ASP A 505 -20.27 -5.11 -4.54
N LYS A 506 -21.52 -4.83 -4.17
CA LYS A 506 -22.64 -5.77 -4.16
C LYS A 506 -23.06 -6.25 -5.58
N SER A 507 -22.46 -5.73 -6.67
CA SER A 507 -22.59 -6.30 -8.02
C SER A 507 -22.07 -7.75 -8.12
N GLY A 508 -21.18 -8.14 -7.21
CA GLY A 508 -20.53 -9.45 -7.24
C GLY A 508 -19.69 -9.64 -8.51
N ARG A 509 -19.04 -8.59 -9.02
CA ARG A 509 -17.99 -8.64 -10.05
C ARG A 509 -16.69 -8.12 -9.43
N GLY A 510 -15.70 -9.00 -9.24
CA GLY A 510 -14.46 -8.63 -8.56
C GLY A 510 -13.66 -9.83 -8.10
N VAL A 511 -12.44 -9.60 -7.63
CA VAL A 511 -11.56 -10.64 -7.06
C VAL A 511 -12.06 -11.09 -5.69
N CYS A 512 -11.80 -12.35 -5.32
CA CYS A 512 -11.98 -12.79 -3.94
C CYS A 512 -10.70 -12.51 -3.13
N VAL A 513 -10.84 -12.06 -1.88
CA VAL A 513 -9.73 -11.70 -1.01
C VAL A 513 -9.77 -12.55 0.27
N GLN A 514 -8.60 -13.02 0.70
CA GLN A 514 -8.39 -13.76 1.94
C GLN A 514 -7.18 -13.20 2.68
N ALA A 515 -7.31 -12.89 3.96
CA ALA A 515 -6.21 -12.37 4.79
C ALA A 515 -6.14 -13.04 6.17
N SER A 516 -4.96 -12.97 6.80
CA SER A 516 -4.72 -13.65 8.09
C SER A 516 -5.43 -12.98 9.28
N THR A 517 -5.53 -11.65 9.30
CA THR A 517 -6.06 -10.87 10.43
C THR A 517 -6.84 -9.64 9.97
N LEU A 518 -7.66 -9.03 10.83
CA LEU A 518 -8.58 -7.94 10.45
C LEU A 518 -7.85 -6.74 9.83
N GLY A 519 -6.85 -6.20 10.54
CA GLY A 519 -5.96 -5.13 10.04
C GLY A 519 -4.99 -5.53 8.91
N SER A 520 -4.96 -6.82 8.51
CA SER A 520 -4.36 -7.25 7.24
C SER A 520 -5.34 -7.06 6.08
N LEU A 521 -6.62 -7.34 6.33
CA LEU A 521 -7.71 -7.29 5.37
C LEU A 521 -8.06 -5.84 5.00
N GLU A 522 -8.18 -4.97 5.99
CA GLU A 522 -8.35 -3.51 5.82
C GLU A 522 -7.31 -2.92 4.86
N ALA A 523 -6.03 -3.09 5.19
CA ALA A 523 -4.90 -2.54 4.43
C ALA A 523 -4.85 -3.07 2.98
N LEU A 524 -5.25 -4.34 2.77
CA LEU A 524 -5.37 -4.92 1.43
C LEU A 524 -6.59 -4.38 0.67
N LEU A 525 -7.75 -4.23 1.33
CA LEU A 525 -8.94 -3.65 0.71
C LEU A 525 -8.69 -2.21 0.27
N ASP A 526 -8.11 -1.37 1.12
CA ASP A 526 -7.86 0.03 0.80
C ASP A 526 -6.79 0.20 -0.29
N PHE A 527 -5.76 -0.65 -0.29
CA PHE A 527 -4.83 -0.73 -1.40
C PHE A 527 -5.52 -1.13 -2.73
N LEU A 528 -6.44 -2.09 -2.70
CA LEU A 528 -7.20 -2.54 -3.88
C LEU A 528 -8.17 -1.46 -4.38
N LYS A 529 -8.83 -0.71 -3.47
CA LYS A 529 -9.64 0.49 -3.78
C LYS A 529 -8.81 1.55 -4.51
N VAL A 530 -7.63 1.92 -3.97
CA VAL A 530 -6.70 2.87 -4.61
C VAL A 530 -6.23 2.37 -5.98
N SER A 531 -5.96 1.07 -6.09
CA SER A 531 -5.57 0.39 -7.34
C SER A 531 -6.72 0.15 -8.31
N LYS A 532 -7.96 0.53 -7.96
CA LYS A 532 -9.19 0.36 -8.75
C LYS A 532 -9.50 -1.10 -9.13
N ILE A 533 -9.06 -2.05 -8.29
CA ILE A 533 -9.39 -3.47 -8.45
C ILE A 533 -10.69 -3.75 -7.69
N PRO A 534 -11.78 -4.12 -8.37
CA PRO A 534 -13.03 -4.45 -7.69
C PRO A 534 -12.89 -5.77 -6.93
N VAL A 535 -13.42 -5.81 -5.71
CA VAL A 535 -13.50 -6.99 -4.84
C VAL A 535 -14.93 -7.52 -4.87
N SER A 536 -15.11 -8.84 -4.87
CA SER A 536 -16.43 -9.50 -4.83
C SER A 536 -16.74 -10.24 -3.52
N GLY A 537 -15.75 -10.40 -2.64
CA GLY A 537 -15.96 -11.00 -1.33
C GLY A 537 -14.68 -11.22 -0.55
N ILE A 538 -14.77 -11.01 0.76
CA ILE A 538 -13.73 -11.23 1.76
C ILE A 538 -14.01 -12.48 2.60
N ASP A 539 -12.97 -13.01 3.27
CA ASP A 539 -13.04 -14.02 4.34
C ASP A 539 -11.68 -14.00 5.08
N ILE A 540 -11.63 -14.48 6.33
CA ILE A 540 -10.41 -14.44 7.18
C ILE A 540 -9.92 -15.85 7.47
N GLY A 541 -8.60 -16.01 7.60
CA GLY A 541 -7.96 -17.30 7.90
C GLY A 541 -7.80 -18.21 6.67
N PRO A 542 -7.52 -19.52 6.86
CA PRO A 542 -7.13 -20.44 5.79
C PRO A 542 -8.10 -20.53 4.61
N VAL A 543 -7.55 -20.64 3.39
CA VAL A 543 -8.38 -20.85 2.17
C VAL A 543 -8.86 -22.29 2.13
N HIS A 544 -10.18 -22.47 2.11
CA HIS A 544 -10.85 -23.76 2.03
C HIS A 544 -11.69 -23.90 0.74
N LYS A 545 -12.23 -25.10 0.49
CA LYS A 545 -13.13 -25.39 -0.64
C LYS A 545 -14.32 -24.41 -0.78
N LYS A 546 -14.82 -23.83 0.33
CA LYS A 546 -15.89 -22.80 0.29
C LYS A 546 -15.47 -21.56 -0.51
N ASN A 547 -14.21 -21.16 -0.38
CA ASN A 547 -13.64 -19.94 -0.97
C ASN A 547 -13.43 -20.12 -2.47
N ILE A 548 -12.95 -21.30 -2.87
CA ILE A 548 -12.76 -21.69 -4.28
C ILE A 548 -14.09 -21.60 -5.04
N ARG A 549 -15.13 -22.29 -4.55
CA ARG A 549 -16.47 -22.27 -5.16
C ARG A 549 -17.09 -20.86 -5.22
N ARG A 550 -16.80 -19.98 -4.26
CA ARG A 550 -17.24 -18.57 -4.33
C ARG A 550 -16.57 -17.85 -5.50
N ALA A 551 -15.25 -18.01 -5.64
CA ALA A 551 -14.49 -17.44 -6.77
C ALA A 551 -14.88 -18.06 -8.12
N ALA A 552 -15.29 -19.33 -8.18
CA ALA A 552 -15.74 -20.01 -9.39
C ALA A 552 -16.90 -19.27 -10.10
N THR A 553 -17.80 -18.65 -9.33
CA THR A 553 -18.91 -17.83 -9.88
C THR A 553 -18.45 -16.64 -10.75
N MET A 554 -17.18 -16.25 -10.63
CA MET A 554 -16.56 -15.19 -11.44
C MET A 554 -16.09 -15.67 -12.81
N LEU A 555 -15.90 -16.97 -13.02
CA LEU A 555 -15.42 -17.53 -14.30
C LEU A 555 -16.38 -17.21 -15.46
N GLU A 556 -17.70 -17.28 -15.19
CA GLU A 556 -18.76 -16.96 -16.14
C GLU A 556 -18.91 -15.44 -16.37
N LYS A 557 -18.77 -14.63 -15.30
CA LYS A 557 -18.94 -13.16 -15.35
C LYS A 557 -17.74 -12.44 -15.97
N ALA A 558 -16.53 -12.78 -15.52
CA ALA A 558 -15.31 -12.04 -15.76
C ALA A 558 -14.06 -12.90 -15.45
N LYS A 559 -13.67 -13.78 -16.37
CA LYS A 559 -12.48 -14.67 -16.23
C LYS A 559 -11.18 -13.95 -15.81
N GLU A 560 -11.03 -12.65 -16.09
CA GLU A 560 -9.89 -11.82 -15.64
C GLU A 560 -9.86 -11.56 -14.12
N LEU A 561 -11.00 -11.66 -13.44
CA LEU A 561 -11.20 -11.43 -12.01
C LEU A 561 -11.43 -12.76 -11.25
N ALA A 562 -11.38 -13.90 -11.95
CA ALA A 562 -11.63 -15.23 -11.39
C ALA A 562 -10.40 -15.80 -10.67
N CYS A 563 -9.99 -15.09 -9.62
CA CYS A 563 -8.82 -15.40 -8.80
C CYS A 563 -9.08 -15.12 -7.32
N ILE A 564 -8.25 -15.73 -6.47
CA ILE A 564 -8.21 -15.44 -5.03
C ILE A 564 -6.86 -14.81 -4.68
N LEU A 565 -6.94 -13.68 -3.99
CA LEU A 565 -5.82 -12.93 -3.42
C LEU A 565 -5.61 -13.39 -1.97
N CYS A 566 -4.60 -14.22 -1.73
CA CYS A 566 -4.30 -14.86 -0.45
C CYS A 566 -3.10 -14.16 0.22
N PHE A 567 -3.36 -13.33 1.22
CA PHE A 567 -2.36 -12.50 1.88
C PHE A 567 -2.00 -13.05 3.27
N ASP A 568 -0.76 -13.56 3.43
CA ASP A 568 -0.26 -14.19 4.67
C ASP A 568 -1.12 -15.39 5.14
N VAL A 569 -1.74 -16.11 4.19
CA VAL A 569 -2.71 -17.18 4.47
C VAL A 569 -2.27 -18.53 3.90
N PRO A 570 -2.26 -19.61 4.71
CA PRO A 570 -2.10 -20.96 4.19
C PRO A 570 -3.34 -21.40 3.39
N VAL A 571 -3.10 -21.99 2.23
CA VAL A 571 -4.14 -22.62 1.40
C VAL A 571 -4.18 -24.12 1.71
N ASP A 572 -5.37 -24.66 1.95
CA ASP A 572 -5.54 -26.10 2.13
C ASP A 572 -5.26 -26.88 0.84
N LYS A 573 -4.69 -28.09 0.96
CA LYS A 573 -4.32 -28.95 -0.18
C LYS A 573 -5.51 -29.44 -0.98
N GLU A 574 -6.69 -29.53 -0.39
CA GLU A 574 -7.90 -29.88 -1.14
C GLU A 574 -8.54 -28.66 -1.82
N ALA A 575 -8.28 -27.45 -1.32
CA ALA A 575 -8.67 -26.20 -1.96
C ALA A 575 -7.75 -25.85 -3.14
N GLU A 576 -6.44 -26.11 -3.01
CA GLU A 576 -5.45 -25.94 -4.07
C GLU A 576 -5.75 -26.82 -5.29
N LYS A 577 -6.04 -28.12 -5.08
CA LYS A 577 -6.48 -29.02 -6.16
C LYS A 577 -7.76 -28.56 -6.84
N LEU A 578 -8.77 -28.15 -6.06
CA LEU A 578 -10.04 -27.68 -6.61
C LEU A 578 -9.85 -26.41 -7.46
N ALA A 579 -8.90 -25.54 -7.08
CA ALA A 579 -8.56 -24.36 -7.86
C ALA A 579 -7.86 -24.73 -9.19
N GLU A 580 -7.00 -25.76 -9.21
CA GLU A 580 -6.40 -26.30 -10.43
C GLU A 580 -7.47 -26.96 -11.34
N GLU A 581 -8.42 -27.70 -10.75
CA GLU A 581 -9.54 -28.37 -11.45
C GLU A 581 -10.56 -27.37 -12.05
N GLU A 582 -10.92 -26.32 -11.31
CA GLU A 582 -11.86 -25.26 -11.75
C GLU A 582 -11.17 -24.15 -12.57
N GLY A 583 -9.83 -24.13 -12.65
CA GLY A 583 -9.05 -23.15 -13.41
C GLY A 583 -8.92 -21.77 -12.76
N ILE A 584 -9.07 -21.69 -11.44
CA ILE A 584 -9.06 -20.46 -10.63
C ILE A 584 -7.64 -20.15 -10.19
N LYS A 585 -7.16 -18.92 -10.45
CA LYS A 585 -5.79 -18.54 -10.07
C LYS A 585 -5.71 -18.17 -8.59
N LEU A 586 -4.84 -18.83 -7.84
CA LEU A 586 -4.50 -18.46 -6.46
C LEU A 586 -3.20 -17.65 -6.44
N PHE A 587 -3.26 -16.44 -5.88
CA PHE A 587 -2.09 -15.58 -5.65
C PHE A 587 -1.75 -15.60 -4.16
N LYS A 588 -0.62 -16.21 -3.79
CA LYS A 588 -0.16 -16.30 -2.41
C LYS A 588 1.04 -15.37 -2.22
N ALA A 589 0.97 -14.44 -1.27
CA ALA A 589 2.12 -13.65 -0.84
C ALA A 589 1.96 -13.16 0.61
N ASP A 590 3.07 -12.90 1.27
CA ASP A 590 3.12 -12.33 2.63
C ASP A 590 3.10 -10.78 2.61
N ILE A 591 3.02 -10.19 1.41
CA ILE A 591 3.30 -8.79 1.10
C ILE A 591 2.31 -8.31 0.03
N ILE A 592 1.62 -7.19 0.29
CA ILE A 592 0.53 -6.66 -0.56
C ILE A 592 1.01 -6.37 -2.00
N TYR A 593 2.18 -5.75 -2.15
CA TYR A 593 2.69 -5.32 -3.45
C TYR A 593 3.00 -6.50 -4.39
N HIS A 594 3.68 -7.57 -3.90
CA HIS A 594 3.97 -8.75 -4.72
C HIS A 594 2.70 -9.47 -5.22
N LEU A 595 1.62 -9.43 -4.42
CA LEU A 595 0.32 -9.96 -4.79
C LEU A 595 -0.40 -9.08 -5.83
N PHE A 596 -0.23 -7.75 -5.75
CA PHE A 596 -0.69 -6.82 -6.79
C PHE A 596 0.07 -6.96 -8.11
N ASP A 597 1.40 -7.06 -8.06
CA ASP A 597 2.26 -7.19 -9.24
C ASP A 597 1.94 -8.50 -9.99
N ALA A 598 1.79 -9.61 -9.24
CA ALA A 598 1.41 -10.91 -9.80
C ALA A 598 -0.01 -10.90 -10.41
N PHE A 599 -0.98 -10.26 -9.74
CA PHE A 599 -2.33 -10.09 -10.29
C PHE A 599 -2.33 -9.22 -11.56
N THR A 600 -1.58 -8.12 -11.56
CA THR A 600 -1.50 -7.17 -12.68
C THR A 600 -0.85 -7.81 -13.90
N ALA A 601 0.22 -8.60 -13.71
CA ALA A 601 0.85 -9.37 -14.78
C ALA A 601 -0.10 -10.40 -15.40
N TYR A 602 -0.85 -11.13 -14.57
CA TYR A 602 -1.87 -12.10 -15.02
C TYR A 602 -3.06 -11.45 -15.75
N ASN A 603 -3.53 -10.30 -15.26
CA ASN A 603 -4.60 -9.55 -15.90
C ASN A 603 -4.14 -9.01 -17.27
N ALA A 604 -2.89 -8.56 -17.39
CA ALA A 604 -2.29 -8.19 -18.67
C ALA A 604 -2.19 -9.40 -19.62
N GLU A 605 -1.74 -10.56 -19.15
CA GLU A 605 -1.66 -11.80 -19.94
C GLU A 605 -3.05 -12.22 -20.47
N ILE A 606 -4.07 -12.24 -19.62
CA ILE A 606 -5.45 -12.56 -20.04
C ILE A 606 -6.01 -11.51 -21.00
N THR A 607 -5.72 -10.23 -20.79
CA THR A 607 -6.16 -9.15 -21.68
C THR A 607 -5.49 -9.27 -23.05
N GLU A 608 -4.20 -9.59 -23.11
CA GLU A 608 -3.49 -9.83 -24.37
C GLU A 608 -3.98 -11.10 -25.09
N ALA A 609 -4.29 -12.17 -24.36
CA ALA A 609 -4.90 -13.39 -24.92
C ALA A 609 -6.27 -13.09 -25.54
N LYS A 610 -7.17 -12.43 -24.80
CA LYS A 610 -8.48 -12.00 -25.31
C LYS A 610 -8.36 -11.07 -26.53
N ARG A 611 -7.36 -10.18 -26.53
CA ARG A 611 -7.06 -9.28 -27.65
C ARG A 611 -6.58 -10.05 -28.88
N LYS A 612 -5.77 -11.11 -28.73
CA LYS A 612 -5.38 -12.01 -29.82
C LYS A 612 -6.57 -12.77 -30.39
N ASP A 613 -7.40 -13.37 -29.54
CA ASP A 613 -8.61 -14.11 -29.94
C ASP A 613 -9.64 -13.22 -30.67
N ALA A 614 -9.77 -11.95 -30.24
CA ALA A 614 -10.68 -10.98 -30.84
C ALA A 614 -10.14 -10.31 -32.12
N ALA A 615 -8.82 -10.32 -32.36
CA ALA A 615 -8.20 -9.62 -33.48
C ALA A 615 -8.78 -9.96 -34.87
N PRO A 616 -9.15 -11.21 -35.21
CA PRO A 616 -9.76 -11.53 -36.51
C PRO A 616 -11.15 -10.93 -36.75
N GLN A 617 -11.79 -10.40 -35.69
CA GLN A 617 -13.10 -9.73 -35.74
C GLN A 617 -12.99 -8.21 -35.68
N ALA A 618 -11.82 -7.66 -35.34
CA ALA A 618 -11.56 -6.22 -35.32
C ALA A 618 -11.42 -5.68 -36.75
N VAL A 619 -12.35 -4.83 -37.17
CA VAL A 619 -12.37 -4.21 -38.51
C VAL A 619 -12.18 -2.71 -38.36
N TRP A 620 -10.97 -2.22 -38.62
CA TRP A 620 -10.68 -0.79 -38.63
C TRP A 620 -11.43 -0.09 -39.78
N PRO A 621 -11.89 1.15 -39.56
CA PRO A 621 -12.69 1.85 -40.54
C PRO A 621 -11.81 2.45 -41.63
N CYS A 622 -12.22 2.33 -42.89
CA CYS A 622 -11.60 3.04 -44.01
C CYS A 622 -12.62 3.43 -45.09
N ARG A 623 -12.31 4.53 -45.81
CA ARG A 623 -12.94 4.94 -47.07
C ARG A 623 -11.88 5.07 -48.14
N LEU A 624 -12.09 4.44 -49.28
CA LEU A 624 -11.13 4.29 -50.36
C LEU A 624 -11.74 4.71 -51.69
N LYS A 625 -10.93 5.33 -52.55
CA LYS A 625 -11.33 5.71 -53.91
C LYS A 625 -10.47 5.00 -54.95
N THR A 626 -11.08 4.37 -55.95
CA THR A 626 -10.34 3.73 -57.05
C THR A 626 -9.61 4.78 -57.90
N ILE A 627 -8.30 4.59 -58.10
CA ILE A 627 -7.46 5.35 -59.03
C ILE A 627 -7.23 4.53 -60.31
N ALA A 628 -6.89 3.25 -60.14
CA ALA A 628 -6.47 2.36 -61.22
C ALA A 628 -6.94 0.92 -60.97
N VAL A 629 -7.04 0.10 -62.03
CA VAL A 629 -7.48 -1.29 -61.94
C VAL A 629 -6.53 -2.19 -62.72
N PHE A 630 -5.81 -3.04 -61.99
CA PHE A 630 -4.82 -3.96 -62.55
C PHE A 630 -5.42 -5.35 -62.83
N ALA A 631 -6.33 -5.83 -61.97
CA ALA A 631 -7.08 -7.06 -62.17
C ALA A 631 -8.58 -6.84 -61.87
N LYS A 632 -9.45 -7.16 -62.84
CA LYS A 632 -10.91 -6.91 -62.78
C LYS A 632 -11.75 -8.07 -62.22
N ARG A 633 -11.11 -9.23 -61.99
CA ARG A 633 -11.69 -10.48 -61.45
C ARG A 633 -10.78 -10.97 -60.33
N ASP A 634 -11.36 -11.76 -59.43
CA ASP A 634 -10.70 -12.43 -58.31
C ASP A 634 -9.38 -13.13 -58.72
N PRO A 635 -8.23 -12.85 -58.06
CA PRO A 635 -8.02 -11.81 -57.05
C PRO A 635 -8.09 -10.40 -57.67
N ILE A 636 -8.99 -9.56 -57.17
CA ILE A 636 -9.16 -8.19 -57.67
C ILE A 636 -7.97 -7.34 -57.20
N ILE A 637 -7.35 -6.60 -58.11
CA ILE A 637 -6.20 -5.74 -57.78
C ILE A 637 -6.51 -4.30 -58.22
N LEU A 638 -6.62 -3.41 -57.24
CA LEU A 638 -6.98 -2.00 -57.40
C LEU A 638 -5.83 -1.12 -56.90
N GLY A 639 -5.49 -0.07 -57.64
CA GLY A 639 -4.78 1.08 -57.08
C GLY A 639 -5.80 2.04 -56.48
N VAL A 640 -5.69 2.34 -55.19
CA VAL A 640 -6.66 3.17 -54.46
C VAL A 640 -6.00 4.32 -53.71
N ASP A 641 -6.73 5.42 -53.55
CA ASP A 641 -6.44 6.49 -52.59
C ASP A 641 -7.15 6.23 -51.27
N ILE A 642 -6.57 6.69 -50.15
CA ILE A 642 -7.17 6.58 -48.81
C ILE A 642 -7.85 7.92 -48.48
N LEU A 643 -9.17 7.95 -48.64
CA LEU A 643 -9.96 9.13 -48.27
C LEU A 643 -9.94 9.33 -46.75
N ASP A 644 -10.26 8.30 -45.97
CA ASP A 644 -10.27 8.36 -44.49
C ASP A 644 -9.87 7.02 -43.87
N GLY A 645 -9.34 7.07 -42.64
CA GLY A 645 -9.06 5.88 -41.82
C GLY A 645 -7.72 5.18 -42.10
N THR A 646 -7.63 3.90 -41.74
CA THR A 646 -6.40 3.08 -41.92
C THR A 646 -6.65 1.81 -42.73
N LEU A 647 -5.76 1.52 -43.68
CA LEU A 647 -5.76 0.28 -44.47
C LEU A 647 -4.92 -0.78 -43.77
N ARG A 648 -5.45 -2.01 -43.64
CA ARG A 648 -4.77 -3.14 -43.00
C ARG A 648 -5.03 -4.45 -43.74
N VAL A 649 -4.04 -5.34 -43.81
CA VAL A 649 -4.24 -6.71 -44.34
C VAL A 649 -5.31 -7.43 -43.50
N GLY A 650 -6.12 -8.29 -44.14
CA GLY A 650 -7.25 -8.99 -43.52
C GLY A 650 -8.56 -8.19 -43.44
N THR A 651 -8.53 -6.87 -43.65
CA THR A 651 -9.72 -6.01 -43.64
C THR A 651 -10.71 -6.47 -44.72
N PRO A 652 -11.99 -6.77 -44.38
CA PRO A 652 -13.02 -7.02 -45.37
C PRO A 652 -13.48 -5.69 -46.00
N LEU A 653 -13.77 -5.70 -47.31
CA LEU A 653 -14.19 -4.52 -48.07
C LEU A 653 -15.53 -4.74 -48.78
N CYS A 654 -16.32 -3.69 -48.92
CA CYS A 654 -17.53 -3.67 -49.75
C CYS A 654 -17.69 -2.33 -50.49
N VAL A 655 -18.61 -2.29 -51.44
CA VAL A 655 -19.24 -1.07 -51.96
C VAL A 655 -20.67 -0.99 -51.42
N VAL A 656 -21.21 0.22 -51.23
CA VAL A 656 -22.64 0.43 -50.88
C VAL A 656 -23.30 1.23 -51.98
N LYS A 657 -24.23 0.62 -52.72
CA LYS A 657 -25.02 1.29 -53.75
C LYS A 657 -26.38 1.68 -53.20
N VAL A 658 -26.88 2.84 -53.58
CA VAL A 658 -28.27 3.23 -53.33
C VAL A 658 -29.01 3.06 -54.66
N ASP A 659 -30.06 2.23 -54.66
CA ASP A 659 -30.98 2.14 -55.79
C ASP A 659 -31.69 3.50 -55.95
N PRO A 660 -31.51 4.21 -57.08
CA PRO A 660 -32.09 5.54 -57.26
C PRO A 660 -33.63 5.54 -57.26
N VAL A 661 -34.27 4.40 -57.58
CA VAL A 661 -35.73 4.25 -57.65
C VAL A 661 -36.31 3.84 -56.31
N THR A 662 -35.80 2.78 -55.68
CA THR A 662 -36.36 2.28 -54.41
C THR A 662 -35.75 2.88 -53.14
N GLN A 663 -34.66 3.66 -53.27
CA GLN A 663 -33.84 4.19 -52.16
C GLN A 663 -33.27 3.12 -51.21
N LYS A 664 -33.38 1.83 -51.56
CA LYS A 664 -32.77 0.72 -50.82
C LYS A 664 -31.27 0.70 -51.05
N LYS A 665 -30.54 0.29 -50.02
CA LYS A 665 -29.08 0.21 -50.04
C LYS A 665 -28.64 -1.23 -50.26
N GLU A 666 -28.00 -1.50 -51.40
CA GLU A 666 -27.38 -2.79 -51.70
C GLU A 666 -25.92 -2.76 -51.24
N ILE A 667 -25.53 -3.76 -50.46
CA ILE A 667 -24.16 -3.94 -49.97
C ILE A 667 -23.49 -5.01 -50.84
N ILE A 668 -22.46 -4.59 -51.59
CA ILE A 668 -21.72 -5.46 -52.51
C ILE A 668 -20.36 -5.78 -51.88
N ASP A 669 -20.27 -6.91 -51.18
CA ASP A 669 -19.02 -7.41 -50.64
C ASP A 669 -18.01 -7.73 -51.75
N LEU A 670 -16.78 -7.25 -51.58
CA LEU A 670 -15.68 -7.44 -52.52
C LEU A 670 -14.72 -8.56 -52.11
N GLY A 671 -14.65 -8.88 -50.81
CA GLY A 671 -13.73 -9.86 -50.24
C GLY A 671 -12.89 -9.30 -49.10
N LYS A 672 -11.75 -9.94 -48.80
CA LYS A 672 -10.76 -9.48 -47.81
C LYS A 672 -9.45 -9.06 -48.50
N ILE A 673 -8.77 -8.08 -47.90
CA ILE A 673 -7.43 -7.67 -48.33
C ILE A 673 -6.41 -8.76 -47.99
N THR A 674 -5.62 -9.21 -48.97
CA THR A 674 -4.55 -10.21 -48.78
C THR A 674 -3.15 -9.64 -49.02
N SER A 675 -3.00 -8.53 -49.74
CA SER A 675 -1.76 -7.77 -49.86
C SER A 675 -2.04 -6.27 -50.00
N LEU A 676 -1.15 -5.45 -49.44
CA LEU A 676 -1.05 -4.02 -49.67
C LEU A 676 0.37 -3.72 -50.15
N GLU A 677 0.52 -2.97 -51.24
CA GLU A 677 1.82 -2.60 -51.80
C GLU A 677 1.91 -1.11 -52.13
N ILE A 678 3.05 -0.50 -51.81
CA ILE A 678 3.42 0.85 -52.21
C ILE A 678 4.79 0.77 -52.88
N ASN A 679 4.88 1.15 -54.17
CA ASN A 679 6.13 1.13 -54.94
C ASN A 679 6.90 -0.21 -54.83
N HIS A 680 6.19 -1.33 -55.02
CA HIS A 680 6.69 -2.71 -54.89
C HIS A 680 7.24 -3.10 -53.51
N LYS A 681 6.87 -2.38 -52.44
CA LYS A 681 7.08 -2.79 -51.06
C LYS A 681 5.76 -3.21 -50.43
N SER A 682 5.68 -4.45 -49.97
CA SER A 682 4.54 -4.97 -49.21
C SER A 682 4.44 -4.28 -47.84
N MET A 683 3.22 -3.99 -47.42
CA MET A 683 2.88 -3.30 -46.17
C MET A 683 1.79 -4.07 -45.43
N GLU A 684 1.87 -4.18 -44.10
CA GLU A 684 0.76 -4.76 -43.30
C GLU A 684 -0.32 -3.70 -42.99
N LEU A 685 0.10 -2.44 -42.86
CA LEU A 685 -0.72 -1.29 -42.50
C LEU A 685 -0.29 -0.07 -43.32
N VAL A 686 -1.25 0.70 -43.81
CA VAL A 686 -1.03 2.00 -44.46
C VAL A 686 -1.97 3.06 -43.89
N LYS A 687 -1.41 4.19 -43.44
CA LYS A 687 -2.17 5.39 -43.09
C LYS A 687 -2.27 6.36 -44.28
N LYS A 688 -3.30 7.22 -44.31
CA LYS A 688 -3.49 8.24 -45.35
C LYS A 688 -2.23 9.06 -45.68
N SER A 689 -1.47 9.48 -44.65
CA SER A 689 -0.21 10.22 -44.82
C SER A 689 0.95 9.43 -45.45
N GLN A 690 0.82 8.11 -45.58
CA GLN A 690 1.82 7.21 -46.17
C GLN A 690 1.44 6.74 -47.58
N ALA A 691 0.17 6.90 -48.00
CA ALA A 691 -0.33 6.41 -49.27
C ALA A 691 0.31 7.09 -50.49
N GLY A 692 0.72 8.37 -50.37
CA GLY A 692 1.46 9.09 -51.40
C GLY A 692 0.71 9.23 -52.72
N GLY A 693 1.08 8.44 -53.72
CA GLY A 693 0.42 8.39 -55.04
C GLY A 693 -0.66 7.31 -55.17
N GLY A 694 -0.95 6.57 -54.10
CA GLY A 694 -1.92 5.47 -54.06
C GLY A 694 -1.32 4.14 -53.60
N VAL A 695 -2.18 3.26 -53.09
CA VAL A 695 -1.84 1.93 -52.59
C VAL A 695 -2.38 0.87 -53.55
N ALA A 696 -1.56 -0.11 -53.94
CA ALA A 696 -2.05 -1.29 -54.63
C ALA A 696 -2.63 -2.27 -53.60
N VAL A 697 -3.91 -2.62 -53.74
CA VAL A 697 -4.67 -3.48 -52.83
C VAL A 697 -5.09 -4.73 -53.57
N LYS A 698 -4.67 -5.90 -53.07
CA LYS A 698 -5.14 -7.21 -53.53
C LYS A 698 -6.30 -7.66 -52.65
N ILE A 699 -7.45 -7.92 -53.27
CA ILE A 699 -8.70 -8.33 -52.62
C ILE A 699 -9.08 -9.72 -53.13
N GLU A 700 -9.31 -10.66 -52.21
CA GLU A 700 -9.72 -12.03 -52.52
C GLU A 700 -11.10 -12.34 -51.92
N SER A 701 -11.97 -12.94 -52.73
CA SER A 701 -13.27 -13.45 -52.32
C SER A 701 -13.11 -14.70 -51.45
N ALA A 702 -14.04 -14.93 -50.51
CA ALA A 702 -14.14 -16.24 -49.89
C ALA A 702 -14.58 -17.29 -50.93
N VAL A 703 -14.09 -18.53 -50.82
CA VAL A 703 -14.32 -19.62 -51.80
C VAL A 703 -15.82 -19.95 -51.99
N TYR A 704 -16.64 -19.68 -50.96
CA TYR A 704 -18.09 -19.88 -50.98
C TYR A 704 -18.90 -18.64 -51.41
N GLN A 705 -18.26 -17.51 -51.69
CA GLN A 705 -18.93 -16.28 -52.16
C GLN A 705 -18.86 -16.16 -53.69
N SER A 706 -19.92 -15.61 -54.30
CA SER A 706 -19.94 -15.29 -55.72
C SER A 706 -18.87 -14.24 -56.05
N THR A 707 -17.87 -14.57 -56.86
CA THR A 707 -16.81 -13.63 -57.22
C THR A 707 -17.37 -12.40 -57.94
N LYS A 708 -17.10 -11.21 -57.38
CA LYS A 708 -17.50 -9.94 -57.98
C LYS A 708 -16.51 -9.54 -59.08
N MET A 709 -16.89 -8.52 -59.85
CA MET A 709 -16.14 -8.07 -61.02
C MET A 709 -16.25 -6.55 -61.16
N PHE A 710 -15.10 -5.90 -61.33
CA PHE A 710 -14.99 -4.48 -61.64
C PHE A 710 -15.54 -4.19 -63.05
N GLY A 711 -16.37 -3.16 -63.18
CA GLY A 711 -17.08 -2.80 -64.42
C GLY A 711 -18.38 -3.60 -64.66
N ARG A 712 -18.80 -4.46 -63.73
CA ARG A 712 -20.13 -5.11 -63.76
C ARG A 712 -20.93 -4.91 -62.47
N HIS A 713 -20.28 -5.02 -61.30
CA HIS A 713 -20.95 -4.87 -60.01
C HIS A 713 -20.64 -3.51 -59.38
N PHE A 714 -19.37 -3.10 -59.45
CA PHE A 714 -18.87 -1.80 -59.02
C PHE A 714 -17.90 -1.22 -60.07
N ASP A 715 -17.73 0.10 -60.07
CA ASP A 715 -16.92 0.85 -61.03
C ASP A 715 -15.97 1.87 -60.34
N ASP A 716 -15.44 2.84 -61.09
CA ASP A 716 -14.48 3.85 -60.65
C ASP A 716 -15.10 5.01 -59.83
N LYS A 717 -16.42 5.15 -59.87
CA LYS A 717 -17.17 6.21 -59.16
C LYS A 717 -17.65 5.74 -57.79
N ASP A 718 -17.71 4.43 -57.58
CA ASP A 718 -18.08 3.80 -56.32
C ASP A 718 -17.01 4.00 -55.24
N GLU A 719 -17.40 4.50 -54.06
CA GLU A 719 -16.53 4.46 -52.88
C GLU A 719 -16.48 3.05 -52.29
N ILE A 720 -15.27 2.56 -52.03
CA ILE A 720 -15.03 1.28 -51.37
C ILE A 720 -14.81 1.55 -49.87
N VAL A 721 -15.49 0.79 -49.01
CA VAL A 721 -15.47 0.99 -47.56
C VAL A 721 -15.19 -0.32 -46.82
N SER A 722 -14.56 -0.23 -45.65
CA SER A 722 -14.38 -1.36 -44.73
C SER A 722 -15.72 -1.99 -44.35
N HIS A 723 -15.83 -3.32 -44.36
CA HIS A 723 -17.03 -4.06 -43.98
C HIS A 723 -17.18 -4.19 -42.46
N ILE A 724 -17.55 -3.07 -41.84
CA ILE A 724 -17.84 -2.95 -40.41
C ILE A 724 -19.21 -3.56 -40.09
N THR A 725 -19.26 -4.45 -39.11
CA THR A 725 -20.47 -5.03 -38.50
C THR A 725 -20.65 -4.55 -37.05
N ARG A 726 -21.84 -4.74 -36.47
CA ARG A 726 -22.09 -4.44 -35.04
C ARG A 726 -21.10 -5.18 -34.11
N GLN A 727 -20.87 -6.46 -34.37
CA GLN A 727 -19.87 -7.27 -33.64
C GLN A 727 -18.47 -6.64 -33.71
N SER A 728 -17.99 -6.25 -34.90
CA SER A 728 -16.67 -5.61 -35.02
C SER A 728 -16.57 -4.27 -34.29
N ILE A 729 -17.66 -3.49 -34.25
CA ILE A 729 -17.72 -2.22 -33.48
C ILE A 729 -17.61 -2.51 -31.98
N ASP A 730 -18.30 -3.53 -31.49
CA ASP A 730 -18.32 -3.86 -30.07
C ASP A 730 -16.97 -4.48 -29.63
N VAL A 731 -16.30 -5.27 -30.48
CA VAL A 731 -14.90 -5.70 -30.31
C VAL A 731 -13.91 -4.52 -30.26
N LEU A 732 -14.06 -3.53 -31.15
CA LEU A 732 -13.22 -2.33 -31.11
C LEU A 732 -13.42 -1.52 -29.82
N LYS A 733 -14.64 -1.47 -29.26
CA LYS A 733 -14.91 -0.82 -27.96
C LYS A 733 -14.31 -1.59 -26.78
N SER A 734 -14.34 -2.92 -26.80
CA SER A 734 -13.94 -3.76 -25.67
C SER A 734 -12.43 -3.97 -25.56
N SER A 735 -11.76 -4.17 -26.70
CA SER A 735 -10.42 -4.79 -26.74
C SER A 735 -9.36 -3.99 -27.49
N PHE A 736 -9.78 -2.96 -28.24
CA PHE A 736 -8.90 -2.13 -29.09
C PHE A 736 -9.21 -0.63 -28.96
N LYS A 737 -9.86 -0.20 -27.87
CA LYS A 737 -10.35 1.18 -27.69
C LYS A 737 -9.25 2.23 -27.79
N GLU A 738 -8.04 1.88 -27.36
CA GLU A 738 -6.85 2.74 -27.38
C GLU A 738 -6.14 2.75 -28.76
N ASP A 739 -6.33 1.71 -29.57
CA ASP A 739 -5.76 1.58 -30.92
C ASP A 739 -6.58 2.26 -32.02
N VAL A 740 -7.77 2.76 -31.69
CA VAL A 740 -8.70 3.42 -32.61
C VAL A 740 -8.72 4.91 -32.32
N SER A 741 -8.24 5.71 -33.27
CA SER A 741 -8.20 7.16 -33.15
C SER A 741 -9.59 7.79 -33.11
N MET A 742 -9.69 9.02 -32.58
CA MET A 742 -10.96 9.77 -32.58
C MET A 742 -11.49 10.05 -34.01
N GLU A 743 -10.60 10.19 -34.99
CA GLU A 743 -10.95 10.29 -36.41
C GLU A 743 -11.59 9.00 -36.93
N GLU A 744 -11.01 7.84 -36.58
CA GLU A 744 -11.58 6.52 -36.90
C GLU A 744 -12.93 6.29 -36.18
N TRP A 745 -13.10 6.75 -34.93
CA TRP A 745 -14.41 6.72 -34.25
C TRP A 745 -15.46 7.62 -34.92
N HIS A 746 -15.08 8.81 -35.40
CA HIS A 746 -15.96 9.65 -36.22
C HIS A 746 -16.29 8.99 -37.56
N LEU A 747 -15.34 8.30 -38.20
CA LEU A 747 -15.57 7.53 -39.42
C LEU A 747 -16.54 6.36 -39.20
N ILE A 748 -16.42 5.63 -38.09
CA ILE A 748 -17.41 4.61 -37.66
C ILE A 748 -18.79 5.25 -37.49
N LYS A 749 -18.87 6.46 -36.91
CA LYS A 749 -20.15 7.20 -36.76
C LYS A 749 -20.73 7.64 -38.11
N ALA A 750 -19.90 7.99 -39.10
CA ALA A 750 -20.32 8.37 -40.45
C ALA A 750 -20.72 7.17 -41.32
N LEU A 751 -20.06 6.02 -41.18
CA LEU A 751 -20.38 4.78 -41.91
C LEU A 751 -21.64 4.08 -41.36
N LYS A 752 -22.03 4.35 -40.11
CA LYS A 752 -23.25 3.78 -39.49
C LYS A 752 -24.55 4.12 -40.25
N PRO A 753 -24.89 5.37 -40.63
CA PRO A 753 -26.08 5.64 -41.44
C PRO A 753 -26.00 5.15 -42.89
N VAL A 754 -24.79 4.90 -43.41
CA VAL A 754 -24.59 4.42 -44.79
C VAL A 754 -25.04 2.95 -44.91
N ARG A 755 -24.89 2.16 -43.84
CA ARG A 755 -25.36 0.77 -43.72
C ARG A 755 -26.65 0.72 -42.90
N ALA A 756 -27.72 0.09 -43.38
CA ALA A 756 -28.78 -0.33 -42.46
C ALA A 756 -28.22 -1.48 -41.61
N LEU A 757 -28.10 -1.27 -40.29
CA LEU A 757 -27.50 -2.18 -39.30
C LEU A 757 -28.55 -2.86 -38.42
#